data_AF-A0A2V1DA74-F1
#
_entry.id   AF-A0A2V1DA74-F1
#
_cell.length_a   1.000
_cell.length_b   1.000
_cell.length_c   1.000
_cell.angle_alpha   90.00
_cell.angle_beta   90.00
_cell.angle_gamma   90.00
#
_symmetry.space_group_name_H-M   'P 1'
#
loop_
_entity.id
_entity.type
_entity.pdbx_description
1 polymer ?
#
loop_
_entity_poly.entity_id
_entity_poly.type
_entity_poly.pdbx_seq_one_letter_code
_entity_poly.pdbx_strand_id
1 'polypeptide(L)'
;MPFELHIWGPAFGLPSIDAECIATVAYFTRIIPQGQWTLVADHDTSASPQHDFPMLVDGAIKTTGFANIVSYLRNHHSGAYDLDYSLTHQQQTDRTAYISFLHSTAAPLLDLYLYVSSENYNAATSSAYTAILPWFANYVIPPRRRDLARARTSHLGLSSLDVAEATEETRGPGSGTASSEYEAAKRAAGIPSEGQPKALNLGRRKGLGGLLSSPIYAARFKLDALSSEVFEPITDLLGKKDYLLNGDTPSSLDCLAFGYLSLMLYSPVPQAWLKEAIHTKYPRILRYIRRARAELLGGVEIDPAQVWSITKGVVAPPTQSLPWRSQEVRGPITNVTRAARQILESLPVVSTAMQSQVIVQDDTKGLVKTNKSSLPSPLALNTISRAPTASQIQNPPPPTSSTKSGRFFGKGNIGHTFRHKSAGAFGPDLAKKLSALVKMEKNVMRSMELVSRERMEVAQQLSIWGEACDDDVSDVTDKLGVLIYEIGELEDQFVDRYDQYRVTIKSIRNIEASVQPSRDRKQKITDQIAQLKYKEPNSPRIVVLEQELVRAEAESLVAEAQLSNITREKLKAAFTYQFDAMREHCEKLAIIAGYGKHLLELVDDTPVTPGETRNAYDGYEASKAIIQDCEDALTNWVSQNASVSSKLSQRSRTLSQRRKNAARRAEGVDLSHQDQPLDSRESGLWIPASEHAGNGYEDEEEEIDAPSTVGTETRGREEERVIAA
;
A
#
# COMPACT_ATOMS: atom_id res chain seq x y z
N MET A 1 19.34 -8.00 -46.52
CA MET A 1 19.94 -7.43 -45.30
C MET A 1 19.94 -8.53 -44.25
N PRO A 2 20.93 -8.64 -43.36
CA PRO A 2 20.86 -9.60 -42.26
C PRO A 2 19.72 -9.22 -41.31
N PHE A 3 19.10 -10.21 -40.66
CA PHE A 3 18.07 -9.95 -39.65
C PHE A 3 18.67 -9.27 -38.42
N GLU A 4 17.99 -8.27 -37.87
CA GLU A 4 18.36 -7.62 -36.61
C GLU A 4 17.34 -7.98 -35.54
N LEU A 5 17.78 -8.70 -34.51
CA LEU A 5 16.92 -9.10 -33.39
C LEU A 5 17.23 -8.22 -32.17
N HIS A 6 16.25 -7.44 -31.74
CA HIS A 6 16.31 -6.62 -30.54
C HIS A 6 15.69 -7.36 -29.35
N ILE A 7 16.45 -7.49 -28.27
CA ILE A 7 16.03 -8.15 -27.03
C ILE A 7 16.39 -7.34 -25.79
N TRP A 8 15.77 -7.68 -24.66
CA TRP A 8 16.28 -7.25 -23.36
C TRP A 8 17.67 -7.81 -23.11
N GLY A 9 18.52 -7.05 -22.40
CA GLY A 9 19.91 -7.44 -22.14
C GLY A 9 20.08 -8.75 -21.35
N PRO A 10 21.29 -9.34 -21.41
CA PRO A 10 21.60 -10.63 -20.79
C PRO A 10 21.57 -10.59 -19.26
N ALA A 11 21.08 -11.65 -18.64
CA ALA A 11 21.00 -11.80 -17.20
C ALA A 11 21.09 -13.28 -16.80
N PHE A 12 21.54 -13.57 -15.57
CA PHE A 12 21.53 -14.93 -14.99
C PHE A 12 22.27 -16.01 -15.81
N GLY A 13 23.29 -15.63 -16.59
CA GLY A 13 23.99 -16.54 -17.49
C GLY A 13 23.21 -16.91 -18.77
N LEU A 14 22.08 -16.24 -19.02
CA LEU A 14 21.18 -16.40 -20.16
C LEU A 14 21.27 -15.17 -21.09
N PRO A 15 20.88 -15.30 -22.37
CA PRO A 15 20.99 -14.21 -23.35
C PRO A 15 20.06 -13.04 -23.07
N SER A 16 19.03 -13.21 -22.25
CA SER A 16 18.09 -12.15 -21.87
C SER A 16 17.51 -12.37 -20.46
N ILE A 17 17.00 -11.31 -19.83
CA ILE A 17 16.20 -11.37 -18.59
C ILE A 17 14.73 -11.78 -18.85
N ASP A 18 14.30 -11.79 -20.11
CA ASP A 18 12.92 -12.06 -20.52
C ASP A 18 12.78 -13.41 -21.24
N ALA A 19 11.68 -14.13 -20.94
CA ALA A 19 11.47 -15.51 -21.40
C ALA A 19 11.28 -15.60 -22.92
N GLU A 20 10.48 -14.71 -23.51
CA GLU A 20 10.23 -14.69 -24.96
C GLU A 20 11.47 -14.27 -25.75
N CYS A 21 12.27 -13.36 -25.18
CA CYS A 21 13.56 -12.99 -25.74
C CYS A 21 14.52 -14.18 -25.80
N ILE A 22 14.63 -14.97 -24.71
CA ILE A 22 15.45 -16.20 -24.70
C ILE A 22 14.93 -17.21 -25.73
N ALA A 23 13.62 -17.41 -25.80
CA ALA A 23 12.98 -18.31 -26.75
C ALA A 23 13.28 -17.94 -28.21
N THR A 24 13.24 -16.63 -28.53
CA THR A 24 13.52 -16.13 -29.87
C THR A 24 14.98 -16.32 -30.24
N VAL A 25 15.92 -16.07 -29.31
CA VAL A 25 17.35 -16.34 -29.54
C VAL A 25 17.61 -17.82 -29.78
N ALA A 26 16.97 -18.70 -29.00
CA ALA A 26 17.06 -20.14 -29.17
C ALA A 26 16.53 -20.60 -30.54
N TYR A 27 15.41 -20.03 -30.98
CA TYR A 27 14.84 -20.28 -32.31
C TYR A 27 15.81 -19.89 -33.42
N PHE A 28 16.35 -18.66 -33.38
CA PHE A 28 17.26 -18.11 -34.38
C PHE A 28 18.57 -18.90 -34.47
N THR A 29 19.14 -19.30 -33.33
CA THR A 29 20.39 -20.06 -33.28
C THR A 29 20.27 -21.41 -33.99
N ARG A 30 19.09 -22.03 -33.96
CA ARG A 30 18.88 -23.34 -34.59
C ARG A 30 18.58 -23.25 -36.08
N ILE A 31 17.84 -22.22 -36.49
CA ILE A 31 17.26 -22.16 -37.83
C ILE A 31 17.98 -21.23 -38.80
N ILE A 32 18.56 -20.13 -38.30
CA ILE A 32 19.24 -19.16 -39.14
C ILE A 32 20.76 -19.40 -39.04
N PRO A 33 21.44 -19.66 -40.18
CA PRO A 33 22.90 -19.80 -40.20
C PRO A 33 23.62 -18.60 -39.60
N GLN A 34 24.74 -18.88 -38.93
CA GLN A 34 25.61 -17.82 -38.38
C GLN A 34 26.04 -16.85 -39.51
N GLY A 35 25.90 -15.55 -39.26
CA GLY A 35 26.21 -14.48 -40.22
C GLY A 35 25.01 -13.92 -41.00
N GLN A 36 23.84 -14.56 -40.96
CA GLN A 36 22.60 -14.04 -41.57
C GLN A 36 21.71 -13.26 -40.60
N TRP A 37 22.08 -13.21 -39.32
CA TRP A 37 21.38 -12.45 -38.29
C TRP A 37 22.36 -11.86 -37.27
N THR A 38 21.90 -10.83 -36.57
CA THR A 38 22.65 -10.13 -35.52
C THR A 38 21.74 -9.87 -34.32
N LEU A 39 22.34 -9.89 -33.13
CA LEU A 39 21.66 -9.72 -31.86
C LEU A 39 22.02 -8.37 -31.24
N VAL A 40 21.01 -7.59 -30.88
CA VAL A 40 21.15 -6.27 -30.28
C VAL A 40 20.46 -6.24 -28.92
N ALA A 41 21.24 -5.94 -27.86
CA ALA A 41 20.67 -5.65 -26.55
C ALA A 41 20.13 -4.21 -26.55
N ASP A 42 18.82 -4.06 -26.38
CA ASP A 42 18.16 -2.76 -26.35
C ASP A 42 17.28 -2.63 -25.10
N HIS A 43 16.98 -1.38 -24.75
CA HIS A 43 16.12 -1.01 -23.63
C HIS A 43 15.00 -0.04 -24.04
N ASP A 44 15.10 0.51 -25.26
CA ASP A 44 14.12 1.46 -25.78
C ASP A 44 13.01 0.73 -26.54
N THR A 45 11.87 0.53 -25.89
CA THR A 45 10.71 -0.10 -26.51
C THR A 45 9.85 0.86 -27.37
N SER A 46 10.21 2.14 -27.47
CA SER A 46 9.42 3.11 -28.28
C SER A 46 9.42 2.78 -29.78
N ALA A 47 10.43 2.07 -30.26
CA ALA A 47 10.55 1.64 -31.65
C ALA A 47 9.68 0.42 -31.99
N SER A 48 9.14 -0.27 -30.96
CA SER A 48 8.33 -1.48 -31.05
C SER A 48 6.83 -1.11 -31.13
N PRO A 49 6.07 -1.62 -32.11
CA PRO A 49 4.62 -1.42 -32.22
C PRO A 49 3.82 -1.77 -30.96
N GLN A 50 4.26 -2.77 -30.19
CA GLN A 50 3.62 -3.22 -28.95
C GLN A 50 4.31 -2.70 -27.68
N HIS A 51 5.35 -1.85 -27.84
CA HIS A 51 6.18 -1.36 -26.75
C HIS A 51 6.81 -2.45 -25.87
N ASP A 52 7.09 -3.62 -26.44
CA ASP A 52 7.81 -4.72 -25.79
C ASP A 52 8.84 -5.38 -26.73
N PHE A 53 9.73 -6.18 -26.15
CA PHE A 53 10.66 -7.08 -26.83
C PHE A 53 10.23 -8.53 -26.58
N PRO A 54 10.52 -9.49 -27.48
CA PRO A 54 11.46 -9.43 -28.62
C PRO A 54 10.91 -8.70 -29.84
N MET A 55 11.81 -8.06 -30.60
CA MET A 55 11.47 -7.38 -31.87
C MET A 55 12.44 -7.78 -32.98
N LEU A 56 11.90 -8.28 -34.09
CA LEU A 56 12.64 -8.55 -35.32
C LEU A 56 12.54 -7.34 -36.26
N VAL A 57 13.70 -6.92 -36.78
CA VAL A 57 13.80 -5.91 -37.83
C VAL A 57 14.37 -6.57 -39.08
N ASP A 58 13.57 -6.52 -40.16
CA ASP A 58 13.93 -6.99 -41.49
C ASP A 58 13.78 -5.82 -42.48
N GLY A 59 14.85 -5.05 -42.62
CA GLY A 59 14.85 -3.80 -43.39
C GLY A 59 13.88 -2.77 -42.82
N ALA A 60 12.72 -2.60 -43.47
CA ALA A 60 11.67 -1.66 -43.04
C ALA A 60 10.58 -2.32 -42.17
N ILE A 61 10.49 -3.65 -42.16
CA ILE A 61 9.46 -4.38 -41.44
C ILE A 61 9.91 -4.62 -40.01
N LYS A 62 9.00 -4.37 -39.05
CA LYS A 62 9.22 -4.61 -37.62
C LYS A 62 8.12 -5.50 -37.07
N THR A 63 8.50 -6.63 -36.49
CA THR A 63 7.57 -7.62 -35.94
C THR A 63 7.91 -7.87 -34.47
N THR A 64 6.91 -7.90 -33.58
CA THR A 64 7.09 -8.02 -32.12
C THR A 64 6.38 -9.22 -31.54
N GLY A 65 6.99 -9.83 -30.52
CA GLY A 65 6.48 -11.02 -29.83
C GLY A 65 6.90 -12.33 -30.51
N PHE A 66 7.15 -13.35 -29.70
CA PHE A 66 7.70 -14.63 -30.19
C PHE A 66 6.84 -15.28 -31.28
N ALA A 67 5.53 -15.43 -31.02
CA ALA A 67 4.61 -16.09 -31.96
C ALA A 67 4.52 -15.38 -33.31
N ASN A 68 4.48 -14.04 -33.29
CA ASN A 68 4.44 -13.23 -34.51
C ASN A 68 5.75 -13.34 -35.29
N ILE A 69 6.90 -13.31 -34.61
CA ILE A 69 8.21 -13.47 -35.24
C ILE A 69 8.33 -14.85 -35.92
N VAL A 70 7.93 -15.92 -35.24
CA VAL A 70 7.92 -17.28 -35.84
C VAL A 70 6.98 -17.34 -37.05
N SER A 71 5.79 -16.76 -36.95
CA SER A 71 4.84 -16.72 -38.07
C SER A 71 5.37 -15.92 -39.27
N TYR A 72 6.07 -14.81 -39.01
CA TYR A 72 6.69 -13.97 -40.02
C TYR A 72 7.78 -14.75 -40.76
N LEU A 73 8.68 -15.41 -40.03
CA LEU A 73 9.76 -16.21 -40.62
C LEU A 73 9.23 -17.37 -41.47
N ARG A 74 8.17 -18.05 -41.01
CA ARG A 74 7.49 -19.11 -41.77
C ARG A 74 6.93 -18.59 -43.10
N ASN A 75 6.21 -17.46 -43.06
CA ASN A 75 5.47 -16.95 -44.22
C ASN A 75 6.37 -16.23 -45.25
N HIS A 76 7.35 -15.45 -44.81
CA HIS A 76 8.15 -14.60 -45.70
C HIS A 76 9.29 -15.35 -46.43
N HIS A 77 9.68 -16.54 -45.97
CA HIS A 77 10.82 -17.29 -46.50
C HIS A 77 10.45 -18.67 -47.03
N SER A 78 9.22 -18.83 -47.53
CA SER A 78 8.72 -20.08 -48.14
C SER A 78 8.93 -21.31 -47.25
N GLY A 79 8.81 -21.16 -45.92
CA GLY A 79 9.01 -22.23 -44.95
C GLY A 79 10.47 -22.67 -44.72
N ALA A 80 11.46 -22.04 -45.35
CA ALA A 80 12.87 -22.38 -45.14
C ALA A 80 13.34 -22.17 -43.69
N TYR A 81 12.69 -21.24 -42.97
CA TYR A 81 12.96 -20.94 -41.57
C TYR A 81 11.83 -21.38 -40.62
N ASP A 82 11.26 -22.57 -40.85
CA ASP A 82 10.27 -23.19 -39.97
C ASP A 82 10.80 -24.43 -39.23
N LEU A 83 10.98 -24.34 -37.90
CA LEU A 83 11.35 -25.50 -37.07
C LEU A 83 10.22 -26.55 -37.01
N ASP A 84 8.99 -26.13 -37.29
CA ASP A 84 7.81 -26.96 -37.15
C ASP A 84 7.38 -27.62 -38.47
N TYR A 85 8.21 -27.52 -39.52
CA TYR A 85 7.88 -28.04 -40.85
C TYR A 85 7.54 -29.55 -40.83
N SER A 86 8.21 -30.32 -39.96
CA SER A 86 7.99 -31.78 -39.84
C SER A 86 6.82 -32.17 -38.93
N LEU A 87 6.11 -31.21 -38.31
CA LEU A 87 5.02 -31.50 -37.39
C LEU A 87 3.76 -31.95 -38.13
N THR A 88 3.16 -33.03 -37.63
CA THR A 88 1.83 -33.48 -38.06
C THR A 88 0.75 -32.45 -37.67
N HIS A 89 -0.40 -32.49 -38.34
CA HIS A 89 -1.52 -31.59 -38.04
C HIS A 89 -1.94 -31.64 -36.56
N GLN A 90 -1.95 -32.83 -35.95
CA GLN A 90 -2.24 -32.99 -34.52
C GLN A 90 -1.17 -32.34 -33.63
N GLN A 91 0.11 -32.51 -33.96
CA GLN A 91 1.18 -31.86 -33.21
C GLN A 91 1.15 -30.32 -33.38
N GLN A 92 0.68 -29.82 -34.53
CA GLN A 92 0.51 -28.38 -34.74
C GLN A 92 -0.62 -27.80 -33.88
N THR A 93 -1.71 -28.54 -33.69
CA THR A 93 -2.79 -28.13 -32.77
C THR A 93 -2.31 -28.17 -31.32
N ASP A 94 -1.59 -29.24 -30.94
CA ASP A 94 -1.01 -29.37 -29.59
C ASP A 94 -0.01 -28.25 -29.32
N ARG A 95 0.86 -27.93 -30.29
CA ARG A 95 1.79 -26.80 -30.22
C ARG A 95 1.08 -25.50 -29.87
N THR A 96 0.03 -25.14 -30.62
CA THR A 96 -0.71 -23.89 -30.38
C THR A 96 -1.36 -23.89 -29.00
N ALA A 97 -1.97 -25.00 -28.60
CA ALA A 97 -2.59 -25.15 -27.28
C ALA A 97 -1.56 -24.97 -26.15
N TYR A 98 -0.39 -25.61 -26.27
CA TYR A 98 0.67 -25.53 -25.27
C TYR A 98 1.40 -24.17 -25.25
N ILE A 99 1.50 -23.46 -26.39
CA ILE A 99 1.97 -22.07 -26.42
C ILE A 99 1.02 -21.17 -25.61
N SER A 100 -0.29 -21.25 -25.87
CA SER A 100 -1.29 -20.50 -25.10
C SER A 100 -1.28 -20.87 -23.62
N PHE A 101 -1.13 -22.17 -23.31
CA PHE A 101 -0.97 -22.65 -21.94
C PHE A 101 0.23 -21.99 -21.26
N LEU A 102 1.43 -22.05 -21.83
CA LEU A 102 2.65 -21.46 -21.24
C LEU A 102 2.49 -19.95 -20.98
N HIS A 103 1.88 -19.21 -21.90
CA HIS A 103 1.61 -17.78 -21.68
C HIS A 103 0.61 -17.54 -20.53
N SER A 104 -0.41 -18.39 -20.40
CA SER A 104 -1.45 -18.24 -19.37
C SER A 104 -1.04 -18.72 -17.97
N THR A 105 -0.19 -19.75 -17.87
CA THR A 105 0.14 -20.40 -16.58
C THR A 105 1.61 -20.21 -16.17
N ALA A 106 2.56 -20.40 -17.10
CA ALA A 106 3.98 -20.27 -16.79
C ALA A 106 4.43 -18.80 -16.66
N ALA A 107 3.82 -17.87 -17.42
CA ALA A 107 4.17 -16.46 -17.32
C ALA A 107 3.78 -15.82 -15.96
N PRO A 108 2.55 -16.00 -15.42
CA PRO A 108 2.22 -15.54 -14.08
C PRO A 108 3.07 -16.21 -12.98
N LEU A 109 3.43 -17.49 -13.15
CA LEU A 109 4.30 -18.19 -12.22
C LEU A 109 5.71 -17.59 -12.18
N LEU A 110 6.26 -17.23 -13.35
CA LEU A 110 7.55 -16.56 -13.46
C LEU A 110 7.50 -15.13 -12.91
N ASP A 111 6.38 -14.42 -13.11
CA ASP A 111 6.12 -13.10 -12.53
C ASP A 111 6.15 -13.15 -11.00
N LEU A 112 5.50 -14.16 -10.40
CA LEU A 112 5.54 -14.38 -8.95
C LEU A 112 6.98 -14.60 -8.46
N TYR A 113 7.76 -15.38 -9.21
CA TYR A 113 9.11 -15.78 -8.85
C TYR A 113 10.14 -14.64 -8.91
N LEU A 114 10.12 -13.83 -9.97
CA LEU A 114 11.14 -12.81 -10.22
C LEU A 114 10.73 -11.39 -9.82
N TYR A 115 9.43 -11.06 -9.85
CA TYR A 115 8.96 -9.68 -9.71
C TYR A 115 8.10 -9.45 -8.47
N VAL A 116 7.19 -10.37 -8.12
CA VAL A 116 6.29 -10.19 -6.97
C VAL A 116 6.98 -10.52 -5.66
N SER A 117 7.78 -11.60 -5.58
CA SER A 117 8.59 -11.86 -4.37
C SER A 117 9.57 -10.71 -4.16
N SER A 118 9.35 -9.95 -3.08
CA SER A 118 10.14 -8.76 -2.76
C SER A 118 11.61 -9.10 -2.49
N GLU A 119 11.86 -10.25 -1.88
CA GLU A 119 13.22 -10.74 -1.59
C GLU A 119 13.96 -11.09 -2.89
N ASN A 120 13.28 -11.82 -3.80
CA ASN A 120 13.85 -12.18 -5.09
C ASN A 120 14.08 -10.96 -5.99
N TYR A 121 13.11 -10.04 -6.03
CA TYR A 121 13.21 -8.84 -6.85
C TYR A 121 14.35 -7.93 -6.39
N ASN A 122 14.45 -7.64 -5.09
CA ASN A 122 15.45 -6.72 -4.57
C ASN A 122 16.86 -7.31 -4.66
N ALA A 123 17.04 -8.60 -4.39
CA ALA A 123 18.35 -9.24 -4.39
C ALA A 123 18.88 -9.55 -5.79
N ALA A 124 18.03 -10.06 -6.69
CA ALA A 124 18.47 -10.60 -7.99
C ALA A 124 17.92 -9.84 -9.20
N THR A 125 16.61 -9.60 -9.28
CA THR A 125 16.00 -9.06 -10.51
C THR A 125 16.35 -7.59 -10.73
N SER A 126 16.26 -6.75 -9.70
CA SER A 126 16.60 -5.32 -9.76
C SER A 126 18.10 -5.09 -10.00
N SER A 127 18.96 -5.93 -9.41
CA SER A 127 20.40 -5.88 -9.63
C SER A 127 20.77 -6.30 -11.06
N ALA A 128 20.10 -7.32 -11.60
CA ALA A 128 20.25 -7.72 -13.00
C ALA A 128 19.82 -6.61 -13.97
N TYR A 129 18.71 -5.92 -13.71
CA TYR A 129 18.31 -4.75 -14.51
C TYR A 129 19.36 -3.62 -14.46
N THR A 130 19.93 -3.38 -13.28
CA THR A 130 20.97 -2.35 -13.11
C THR A 130 22.22 -2.64 -13.95
N ALA A 131 22.52 -3.91 -14.22
CA ALA A 131 23.64 -4.32 -15.05
C ALA A 131 23.41 -4.10 -16.55
N ILE A 132 22.16 -4.10 -17.01
CA ILE A 132 21.80 -4.04 -18.45
C ILE A 132 21.15 -2.72 -18.86
N LEU A 133 20.86 -1.82 -17.93
CA LEU A 133 20.18 -0.54 -18.21
C LEU A 133 21.10 0.66 -17.92
N PRO A 134 20.94 1.76 -18.69
CA PRO A 134 21.46 3.06 -18.26
C PRO A 134 20.87 3.51 -16.93
N TRP A 135 21.63 4.30 -16.17
CA TRP A 135 21.25 4.71 -14.81
C TRP A 135 19.86 5.37 -14.70
N PHE A 136 19.42 6.13 -15.72
CA PHE A 136 18.13 6.81 -15.70
C PHE A 136 16.96 5.84 -15.92
N ALA A 137 17.16 4.79 -16.71
CA ALA A 137 16.14 3.82 -17.05
C ALA A 137 15.82 2.87 -15.87
N ASN A 138 16.76 2.72 -14.94
CA ASN A 138 16.57 1.93 -13.70
C ASN A 138 15.44 2.44 -12.80
N TYR A 139 15.08 3.73 -12.89
CA TYR A 139 13.99 4.30 -12.10
C TYR A 139 12.61 4.14 -12.75
N VAL A 140 12.55 3.67 -14.01
CA VAL A 140 11.31 3.61 -14.79
C VAL A 140 10.98 2.19 -15.22
N ILE A 141 11.93 1.50 -15.86
CA ILE A 141 11.66 0.19 -16.50
C ILE A 141 11.43 -0.91 -15.46
N PRO A 142 12.33 -1.16 -14.48
CA PRO A 142 12.13 -2.23 -13.50
C PRO A 142 10.87 -2.03 -12.63
N PRO A 143 10.59 -0.83 -12.07
CA PRO A 143 9.33 -0.58 -11.35
C PRO A 143 8.09 -0.83 -12.21
N ARG A 144 8.05 -0.30 -13.45
CA ARG A 144 6.92 -0.51 -14.37
C ARG A 144 6.68 -1.99 -14.67
N ARG A 145 7.74 -2.77 -14.91
CA ARG A 145 7.63 -4.22 -15.16
C ARG A 145 7.16 -4.97 -13.91
N ARG A 146 7.63 -4.58 -12.72
CA ARG A 146 7.14 -5.13 -11.45
C ARG A 146 5.65 -4.84 -11.24
N ASP A 147 5.18 -3.64 -11.57
CA ASP A 147 3.78 -3.28 -11.45
C ASP A 147 2.89 -4.06 -12.44
N LEU A 148 3.35 -4.28 -13.67
CA LEU A 148 2.66 -5.14 -14.64
C LEU A 148 2.58 -6.60 -14.16
N ALA A 149 3.67 -7.14 -13.62
CA ALA A 149 3.70 -8.49 -13.05
C ALA A 149 2.72 -8.64 -11.86
N ARG A 150 2.66 -7.62 -10.98
CA ARG A 150 1.68 -7.56 -9.89
C ARG A 150 0.24 -7.51 -10.39
N ALA A 151 -0.03 -6.70 -11.43
CA ALA A 151 -1.35 -6.62 -12.02
C ALA A 151 -1.79 -7.98 -12.60
N ARG A 152 -0.90 -8.66 -13.34
CA ARG A 152 -1.16 -9.99 -13.91
C ARG A 152 -1.41 -11.06 -12.85
N THR A 153 -0.72 -11.01 -11.72
CA THR A 153 -0.78 -12.05 -10.67
C THR A 153 -1.74 -11.72 -9.52
N SER A 154 -2.37 -10.54 -9.53
CA SER A 154 -3.27 -10.07 -8.47
C SER A 154 -4.40 -11.04 -8.11
N HIS A 155 -4.95 -11.74 -9.10
CA HIS A 155 -6.04 -12.71 -8.94
C HIS A 155 -5.62 -14.00 -8.18
N LEU A 156 -4.33 -14.27 -8.04
CA LEU A 156 -3.81 -15.47 -7.38
C LEU A 156 -3.77 -15.35 -5.84
N GLY A 157 -4.02 -14.15 -5.29
CA GLY A 157 -4.16 -13.94 -3.84
C GLY A 157 -2.87 -14.20 -3.03
N LEU A 158 -1.71 -14.01 -3.64
CA LEU A 158 -0.37 -14.24 -3.04
C LEU A 158 0.37 -12.93 -2.71
N SER A 159 -0.36 -11.91 -2.24
CA SER A 159 0.22 -10.63 -1.78
C SER A 159 1.19 -10.80 -0.60
N SER A 160 1.13 -11.91 0.14
CA SER A 160 2.05 -12.25 1.23
C SER A 160 3.49 -12.56 0.77
N LEU A 161 3.76 -12.68 -0.52
CA LEU A 161 5.13 -12.80 -1.04
C LEU A 161 5.92 -11.47 -1.02
N ASP A 162 5.23 -10.34 -0.81
CA ASP A 162 5.83 -9.00 -0.69
C ASP A 162 6.31 -8.66 0.75
N VAL A 163 6.35 -9.63 1.67
CA VAL A 163 6.62 -9.45 3.12
C VAL A 163 8.03 -8.93 3.47
N ALA A 164 8.99 -8.85 2.53
CA ALA A 164 10.31 -8.30 2.85
C ALA A 164 10.32 -6.77 3.09
N GLU A 165 9.26 -6.04 2.75
CA GLU A 165 9.09 -4.65 3.23
C GLU A 165 8.71 -4.57 4.72
N ALA A 166 8.18 -5.65 5.32
CA ALA A 166 7.84 -5.70 6.75
C ALA A 166 9.06 -5.95 7.66
N THR A 167 10.17 -6.48 7.15
CA THR A 167 11.38 -6.72 7.95
C THR A 167 12.27 -5.48 8.15
N GLU A 168 12.09 -4.44 7.35
CA GLU A 168 12.71 -3.12 7.60
C GLU A 168 12.00 -2.36 8.74
N GLU A 169 10.78 -2.76 9.13
CA GLU A 169 10.02 -2.15 10.23
C GLU A 169 10.47 -2.59 11.64
N THR A 170 11.38 -3.57 11.75
CA THR A 170 11.90 -4.07 13.06
C THR A 170 13.22 -3.42 13.49
N ARG A 171 13.74 -2.42 12.76
CA ARG A 171 14.89 -1.62 13.25
C ARG A 171 14.38 -0.43 14.07
N GLY A 172 14.66 -0.48 15.38
CA GLY A 172 14.26 0.56 16.33
C GLY A 172 14.70 1.98 15.94
N PRO A 173 14.09 3.01 16.55
CA PRO A 173 14.29 4.39 16.13
C PRO A 173 15.74 4.83 16.35
N GLY A 174 16.48 5.09 15.26
CA GLY A 174 17.84 5.64 15.28
C GLY A 174 18.90 4.88 14.46
N SER A 175 18.61 3.68 13.97
CA SER A 175 19.53 2.93 13.11
C SER A 175 19.47 3.46 11.68
N GLY A 176 20.58 4.01 11.17
CA GLY A 176 20.68 4.62 9.83
C GLY A 176 21.07 6.10 9.82
N THR A 177 21.33 6.71 10.97
CA THR A 177 22.03 8.00 11.01
C THR A 177 23.54 7.78 10.89
N ALA A 178 24.26 8.68 10.21
CA ALA A 178 25.73 8.61 10.12
C ALA A 178 26.42 8.52 11.50
N SER A 179 25.78 9.04 12.56
CA SER A 179 26.23 8.90 13.95
C SER A 179 26.06 7.49 14.51
N SER A 180 24.97 6.79 14.16
CA SER A 180 24.72 5.40 14.55
C SER A 180 25.67 4.42 13.85
N GLU A 181 25.98 4.66 12.58
CA GLU A 181 26.94 3.85 11.82
C GLU A 181 28.38 4.08 12.30
N TYR A 182 28.73 5.33 12.62
CA TYR A 182 30.03 5.69 13.20
C TYR A 182 30.24 5.06 14.58
N GLU A 183 29.23 5.08 15.46
CA GLU A 183 29.31 4.41 16.76
C GLU A 183 29.35 2.88 16.63
N ALA A 184 28.61 2.29 15.69
CA ALA A 184 28.62 0.85 15.43
C ALA A 184 29.98 0.38 14.89
N ALA A 185 30.60 1.16 14.00
CA ALA A 185 31.95 0.90 13.50
C ALA A 185 33.01 1.04 14.61
N LYS A 186 32.88 2.03 15.50
CA LYS A 186 33.76 2.22 16.65
C LYS A 186 33.66 1.08 17.67
N ARG A 187 32.46 0.54 17.87
CA ARG A 187 32.17 -0.62 18.73
C ARG A 187 32.66 -1.94 18.10
N ALA A 188 32.53 -2.10 16.79
CA ALA A 188 33.06 -3.24 16.03
C ALA A 188 34.61 -3.25 15.95
N ALA A 189 35.23 -2.07 16.04
CA ALA A 189 36.69 -1.89 16.10
C ALA A 189 37.28 -2.00 17.52
N GLY A 190 36.46 -2.25 18.56
CA GLY A 190 36.92 -2.47 19.94
C GLY A 190 37.37 -1.21 20.70
N ILE A 191 36.96 -0.01 20.26
CA ILE A 191 37.36 1.27 20.88
C ILE A 191 36.30 1.69 21.92
N PRO A 192 36.66 2.07 23.16
CA PRO A 192 35.67 2.46 24.19
C PRO A 192 34.94 3.76 23.82
N SER A 193 33.64 3.82 24.11
CA SER A 193 32.81 5.04 24.02
C SER A 193 32.49 5.51 25.44
N GLU A 194 32.84 6.75 25.78
CA GLU A 194 32.56 7.34 27.08
C GLU A 194 31.07 7.72 27.22
N GLY A 195 30.45 7.38 28.36
CA GLY A 195 29.21 7.98 28.84
C GLY A 195 28.00 7.05 29.03
N GLN A 196 27.91 6.45 30.23
CA GLN A 196 26.67 6.07 30.97
C GLN A 196 25.79 4.87 30.52
N PRO A 197 24.99 4.28 31.45
CA PRO A 197 25.28 2.94 31.96
C PRO A 197 24.40 1.80 31.41
N LYS A 198 24.83 0.59 31.78
CA LYS A 198 24.32 -0.73 31.40
C LYS A 198 22.85 -0.95 31.77
N ALA A 199 21.97 -1.00 30.77
CA ALA A 199 20.75 -1.79 30.84
C ALA A 199 21.06 -3.23 30.38
N LEU A 200 20.68 -4.19 31.22
CA LEU A 200 20.92 -5.61 31.04
C LEU A 200 20.20 -6.12 29.77
N ASN A 201 20.96 -6.37 28.71
CA ASN A 201 20.49 -7.15 27.57
C ASN A 201 20.38 -8.62 27.99
N LEU A 202 19.23 -8.99 28.53
CA LEU A 202 18.82 -10.39 28.55
C LEU A 202 18.52 -10.78 27.10
N GLY A 203 19.51 -11.40 26.46
CA GLY A 203 19.35 -12.01 25.15
C GLY A 203 18.20 -13.00 25.18
N ARG A 204 17.02 -12.56 24.71
CA ARG A 204 15.94 -13.48 24.36
C ARG A 204 16.35 -14.16 23.07
N ARG A 205 17.04 -15.28 23.29
CA ARG A 205 17.46 -16.28 22.33
C ARG A 205 16.44 -16.40 21.20
N LYS A 206 16.99 -16.53 19.99
CA LYS A 206 16.46 -17.24 18.83
C LYS A 206 15.70 -18.49 19.31
N GLY A 207 14.42 -18.31 19.58
CA GLY A 207 13.52 -19.36 20.07
C GLY A 207 12.88 -20.03 18.88
N LEU A 208 12.84 -21.37 18.93
CA LEU A 208 12.26 -22.28 17.94
C LEU A 208 10.73 -22.11 17.70
N GLY A 209 10.14 -20.98 18.11
CA GLY A 209 8.73 -20.62 17.89
C GLY A 209 8.51 -19.55 16.82
N GLY A 210 9.57 -18.96 16.25
CA GLY A 210 9.47 -17.97 15.16
C GLY A 210 9.61 -18.55 13.74
N LEU A 211 9.67 -19.88 13.61
CA LEU A 211 9.88 -20.57 12.33
C LEU A 211 8.60 -21.25 11.81
N LEU A 212 7.48 -21.20 12.52
CA LEU A 212 6.27 -21.97 12.17
C LEU A 212 4.98 -21.13 12.04
N SER A 213 5.06 -19.80 12.17
CA SER A 213 3.90 -18.91 12.04
C SER A 213 4.06 -17.82 10.98
N SER A 214 4.94 -18.01 9.99
CA SER A 214 5.12 -17.01 8.95
C SER A 214 4.09 -17.21 7.81
N PRO A 215 3.47 -16.13 7.30
CA PRO A 215 2.60 -16.16 6.10
C PRO A 215 3.31 -16.70 4.84
N ILE A 216 4.61 -16.98 4.93
CA ILE A 216 5.47 -17.60 3.93
C ILE A 216 5.16 -19.10 3.75
N TYR A 217 4.81 -19.84 4.81
CA TYR A 217 4.49 -21.28 4.69
C TYR A 217 3.11 -21.53 4.05
N ALA A 218 2.11 -20.70 4.36
CA ALA A 218 0.80 -20.74 3.71
C ALA A 218 0.89 -20.39 2.21
N ALA A 219 1.72 -19.41 1.85
CA ALA A 219 2.05 -19.12 0.45
C ALA A 219 2.79 -20.29 -0.21
N ARG A 220 3.65 -21.01 0.51
CA ARG A 220 4.43 -22.13 -0.04
C ARG A 220 3.55 -23.26 -0.58
N PHE A 221 2.49 -23.66 0.12
CA PHE A 221 1.57 -24.70 -0.38
C PHE A 221 0.86 -24.28 -1.66
N LYS A 222 0.38 -23.03 -1.72
CA LYS A 222 -0.23 -22.47 -2.93
C LYS A 222 0.77 -22.37 -4.09
N LEU A 223 2.00 -21.95 -3.81
CA LEU A 223 3.08 -21.91 -4.81
C LEU A 223 3.45 -23.30 -5.31
N ASP A 224 3.46 -24.31 -4.44
CA ASP A 224 3.69 -25.70 -4.81
C ASP A 224 2.56 -26.23 -5.72
N ALA A 225 1.30 -25.85 -5.45
CA ALA A 225 0.16 -26.18 -6.31
C ALA A 225 0.28 -25.52 -7.70
N LEU A 226 0.56 -24.21 -7.76
CA LEU A 226 0.76 -23.49 -9.02
C LEU A 226 1.97 -23.99 -9.82
N SER A 227 3.04 -24.38 -9.12
CA SER A 227 4.20 -25.01 -9.75
C SER A 227 3.83 -26.34 -10.42
N SER A 228 3.00 -27.14 -9.74
CA SER A 228 2.57 -28.44 -10.24
C SER A 228 1.61 -28.29 -11.43
N GLU A 229 0.74 -27.28 -11.41
CA GLU A 229 -0.12 -26.92 -12.55
C GLU A 229 0.67 -26.63 -13.83
N VAL A 230 1.88 -26.08 -13.73
CA VAL A 230 2.77 -25.84 -14.88
C VAL A 230 3.61 -27.07 -15.21
N PHE A 231 4.21 -27.73 -14.21
CA PHE A 231 5.20 -28.77 -14.44
C PHE A 231 4.60 -30.15 -14.76
N GLU A 232 3.43 -30.50 -14.23
CA GLU A 232 2.78 -31.79 -14.52
C GLU A 232 2.42 -31.90 -16.02
N PRO A 233 1.70 -30.94 -16.64
CA PRO A 233 1.35 -31.06 -18.06
C PRO A 233 2.56 -31.06 -19.00
N ILE A 234 3.64 -30.35 -18.64
CA ILE A 234 4.90 -30.36 -19.39
C ILE A 234 5.60 -31.72 -19.25
N THR A 235 5.58 -32.31 -18.06
CA THR A 235 6.16 -33.64 -17.81
C THR A 235 5.39 -34.72 -18.57
N ASP A 236 4.07 -34.63 -18.58
CA ASP A 236 3.19 -35.56 -19.30
C ASP A 236 3.40 -35.46 -20.81
N LEU A 237 3.49 -34.24 -21.35
CA LEU A 237 3.78 -34.01 -22.77
C LEU A 237 5.16 -34.54 -23.16
N LEU A 238 6.18 -34.29 -22.33
CA LEU A 238 7.54 -34.78 -22.54
C LEU A 238 7.58 -36.32 -22.52
N GLY A 239 6.82 -36.96 -21.63
CA GLY A 239 6.67 -38.40 -21.58
C GLY A 239 8.02 -39.15 -21.54
N LYS A 240 8.33 -39.95 -22.56
CA LYS A 240 9.65 -40.62 -22.72
C LYS A 240 10.52 -39.99 -23.81
N LYS A 241 10.07 -38.89 -24.42
CA LYS A 241 10.72 -38.22 -25.54
C LYS A 241 11.82 -37.30 -25.04
N ASP A 242 12.71 -36.92 -25.95
CA ASP A 242 13.74 -35.94 -25.65
C ASP A 242 13.26 -34.49 -25.83
N TYR A 243 12.24 -34.26 -26.67
CA TYR A 243 11.59 -32.97 -26.85
C TYR A 243 10.06 -33.08 -26.68
N LEU A 244 9.37 -31.95 -26.51
CA LEU A 244 7.95 -31.93 -26.14
C LEU A 244 7.06 -32.57 -27.22
N LEU A 245 7.23 -32.15 -28.47
CA LEU A 245 6.41 -32.65 -29.59
C LEU A 245 7.11 -33.78 -30.34
N ASN A 246 8.33 -33.52 -30.82
CA ASN A 246 9.16 -34.46 -31.58
C ASN A 246 10.09 -35.26 -30.66
N GLY A 247 10.49 -36.46 -31.10
CA GLY A 247 11.45 -37.28 -30.36
C GLY A 247 12.90 -36.80 -30.52
N ASP A 248 13.26 -36.36 -31.73
CA ASP A 248 14.68 -36.23 -32.13
C ASP A 248 15.16 -34.78 -32.32
N THR A 249 14.25 -33.81 -32.52
CA THR A 249 14.62 -32.41 -32.78
C THR A 249 13.75 -31.43 -32.00
N PRO A 250 14.31 -30.29 -31.54
CA PRO A 250 13.52 -29.25 -30.86
C PRO A 250 12.56 -28.55 -31.83
N SER A 251 11.35 -28.30 -31.33
CA SER A 251 10.30 -27.52 -32.01
C SER A 251 10.27 -26.06 -31.54
N SER A 252 9.44 -25.22 -32.16
CA SER A 252 9.22 -23.85 -31.67
C SER A 252 8.64 -23.81 -30.24
N LEU A 253 7.82 -24.79 -29.87
CA LEU A 253 7.32 -24.94 -28.50
C LEU A 253 8.46 -25.23 -27.52
N ASP A 254 9.45 -26.03 -27.91
CA ASP A 254 10.61 -26.30 -27.07
C ASP A 254 11.43 -25.04 -26.81
N CYS A 255 11.56 -24.15 -27.80
CA CYS A 255 12.22 -22.85 -27.60
C CYS A 255 11.49 -21.98 -26.57
N LEU A 256 10.15 -21.91 -26.65
CA LEU A 256 9.34 -21.12 -25.71
C LEU A 256 9.34 -21.71 -24.31
N ALA A 257 9.13 -23.02 -24.18
CA ALA A 257 9.19 -23.74 -22.92
C ALA A 257 10.57 -23.58 -22.26
N PHE A 258 11.64 -23.70 -23.05
CA PHE A 258 13.01 -23.45 -22.57
C PHE A 258 13.18 -22.01 -22.06
N GLY A 259 12.63 -21.00 -22.74
CA GLY A 259 12.66 -19.61 -22.29
C GLY A 259 12.11 -19.42 -20.88
N TYR A 260 10.90 -19.92 -20.60
CA TYR A 260 10.30 -19.85 -19.27
C TYR A 260 11.04 -20.70 -18.23
N LEU A 261 11.28 -21.98 -18.54
CA LEU A 261 11.89 -22.93 -17.61
C LEU A 261 13.34 -22.60 -17.27
N SER A 262 14.09 -22.01 -18.20
CA SER A 262 15.47 -21.61 -17.96
C SER A 262 15.58 -20.49 -16.93
N LEU A 263 14.68 -19.50 -16.96
CA LEU A 263 14.62 -18.45 -15.93
C LEU A 263 14.19 -19.02 -14.57
N MET A 264 13.25 -19.96 -14.54
CA MET A 264 12.86 -20.64 -13.30
C MET A 264 14.03 -21.41 -12.64
N LEU A 265 14.94 -21.98 -13.45
CA LEU A 265 16.04 -22.81 -12.98
C LEU A 265 17.34 -22.04 -12.69
N TYR A 266 17.74 -21.13 -13.58
CA TYR A 266 19.07 -20.50 -13.56
C TYR A 266 19.12 -19.16 -12.83
N SER A 267 17.97 -18.53 -12.54
CA SER A 267 17.95 -17.28 -11.78
C SER A 267 18.51 -17.48 -10.36
N PRO A 268 19.55 -16.74 -9.95
CA PRO A 268 20.19 -16.86 -8.64
C PRO A 268 19.39 -16.06 -7.60
N VAL A 269 18.19 -16.53 -7.28
CA VAL A 269 17.30 -15.87 -6.32
C VAL A 269 17.45 -16.48 -4.91
N PRO A 270 17.24 -15.70 -3.83
CA PRO A 270 17.30 -16.18 -2.45
C PRO A 270 16.20 -17.20 -2.13
N GLN A 271 14.96 -16.96 -2.55
CA GLN A 271 13.85 -17.91 -2.39
C GLN A 271 13.72 -18.78 -3.65
N ALA A 272 14.55 -19.81 -3.75
CA ALA A 272 14.69 -20.66 -4.94
C ALA A 272 13.64 -21.79 -5.05
N TRP A 273 12.38 -21.53 -4.69
CA TRP A 273 11.34 -22.57 -4.57
C TRP A 273 11.03 -23.29 -5.89
N LEU A 274 11.02 -22.60 -7.04
CA LEU A 274 10.86 -23.26 -8.35
C LEU A 274 12.05 -24.15 -8.70
N LYS A 275 13.27 -23.67 -8.45
CA LYS A 275 14.50 -24.44 -8.67
C LYS A 275 14.50 -25.70 -7.80
N GLU A 276 14.13 -25.57 -6.52
CA GLU A 276 13.99 -26.70 -5.60
C GLU A 276 12.93 -27.69 -6.07
N ALA A 277 11.77 -27.22 -6.53
CA ALA A 277 10.72 -28.07 -7.08
C ALA A 277 11.19 -28.85 -8.32
N ILE A 278 11.88 -28.20 -9.26
CA ILE A 278 12.44 -28.85 -10.45
C ILE A 278 13.50 -29.90 -10.05
N HIS A 279 14.35 -29.61 -9.08
CA HIS A 279 15.40 -30.53 -8.63
C HIS A 279 14.85 -31.74 -7.86
N THR A 280 13.80 -31.56 -7.07
CA THR A 280 13.26 -32.60 -6.17
C THR A 280 12.14 -33.41 -6.80
N LYS A 281 11.13 -32.74 -7.39
CA LYS A 281 9.90 -33.37 -7.91
C LYS A 281 9.98 -33.69 -9.40
N TYR A 282 10.70 -32.89 -10.20
CA TYR A 282 10.68 -32.99 -11.68
C TYR A 282 12.07 -33.20 -12.32
N PRO A 283 12.79 -34.30 -12.01
CA PRO A 283 14.15 -34.54 -12.52
C PRO A 283 14.23 -34.69 -14.05
N ARG A 284 13.11 -35.04 -14.70
CA ARG A 284 13.03 -35.12 -16.17
C ARG A 284 13.05 -33.75 -16.83
N ILE A 285 12.28 -32.80 -16.28
CA ILE A 285 12.32 -31.39 -16.71
C ILE A 285 13.75 -30.84 -16.55
N LEU A 286 14.43 -31.16 -15.44
CA LEU A 286 15.82 -30.73 -15.24
C LEU A 286 16.77 -31.23 -16.35
N ARG A 287 16.64 -32.50 -16.75
CA ARG A 287 17.44 -33.07 -17.86
C ARG A 287 17.11 -32.40 -19.19
N TYR A 288 15.81 -32.17 -19.43
CA TYR A 288 15.32 -31.47 -20.61
C TYR A 288 15.90 -30.05 -20.71
N ILE A 289 15.82 -29.24 -19.65
CA ILE A 289 16.35 -27.87 -19.64
C ILE A 289 17.86 -27.86 -19.93
N ARG A 290 18.63 -28.77 -19.31
CA ARG A 290 20.08 -28.85 -19.53
C ARG A 290 20.44 -29.23 -20.96
N ARG A 291 19.73 -30.20 -21.53
CA ARG A 291 19.89 -30.59 -22.94
C ARG A 291 19.52 -29.43 -23.88
N ALA A 292 18.37 -28.82 -23.66
CA ALA A 292 17.91 -27.67 -24.44
C ALA A 292 18.92 -26.51 -24.37
N ARG A 293 19.51 -26.22 -23.20
CA ARG A 293 20.59 -25.20 -23.08
C ARG A 293 21.83 -25.57 -23.88
N ALA A 294 22.26 -26.83 -23.84
CA ALA A 294 23.43 -27.28 -24.57
C ALA A 294 23.23 -27.21 -26.10
N GLU A 295 22.06 -27.65 -26.59
CA GLU A 295 21.77 -27.69 -28.02
C GLU A 295 21.34 -26.34 -28.61
N LEU A 296 20.58 -25.52 -27.87
CA LEU A 296 20.04 -24.26 -28.37
C LEU A 296 20.96 -23.05 -28.12
N LEU A 297 21.81 -23.09 -27.08
CA LEU A 297 22.68 -21.96 -26.69
C LEU A 297 24.17 -22.34 -26.57
N GLY A 298 24.55 -23.60 -26.77
CA GLY A 298 25.95 -24.04 -26.77
C GLY A 298 26.60 -24.20 -25.39
N GLY A 299 25.81 -24.17 -24.30
CA GLY A 299 26.28 -24.51 -22.94
C GLY A 299 27.21 -23.48 -22.25
N VAL A 300 27.54 -22.36 -22.90
CA VAL A 300 28.37 -21.29 -22.32
C VAL A 300 27.51 -20.32 -21.50
N GLU A 301 28.01 -19.89 -20.33
CA GLU A 301 27.35 -18.86 -19.54
C GLU A 301 27.64 -17.46 -20.10
N ILE A 302 26.59 -16.66 -20.29
CA ILE A 302 26.72 -15.32 -20.86
C ILE A 302 26.90 -14.31 -19.73
N ASP A 303 28.07 -13.67 -19.69
CA ASP A 303 28.39 -12.60 -18.73
C ASP A 303 27.84 -11.24 -19.22
N PRO A 304 26.94 -10.58 -18.45
CA PRO A 304 26.38 -9.29 -18.83
C PRO A 304 27.42 -8.19 -19.00
N ALA A 305 28.51 -8.19 -18.22
CA ALA A 305 29.53 -7.15 -18.28
C ALA A 305 30.27 -7.15 -19.64
N GLN A 306 30.47 -8.34 -20.21
CA GLN A 306 31.14 -8.52 -21.50
C GLN A 306 30.24 -8.14 -22.67
N VAL A 307 28.94 -8.42 -22.60
CA VAL A 307 27.99 -7.98 -23.65
C VAL A 307 27.79 -6.46 -23.62
N TRP A 308 27.81 -5.86 -22.43
CA TRP A 308 27.72 -4.41 -22.28
C TRP A 308 28.94 -3.67 -22.84
N SER A 309 30.15 -4.24 -22.72
CA SER A 309 31.36 -3.66 -23.31
C SER A 309 31.33 -3.71 -24.85
N ILE A 310 30.82 -4.80 -25.43
CA ILE A 310 30.56 -4.93 -26.87
C ILE A 310 29.53 -3.89 -27.33
N THR A 311 28.45 -3.73 -26.57
CA THR A 311 27.39 -2.73 -26.86
C THR A 311 27.95 -1.31 -26.92
N LYS A 312 28.97 -1.00 -26.11
CA LYS A 312 29.68 0.30 -26.08
C LYS A 312 30.78 0.44 -27.15
N GLY A 313 30.97 -0.54 -28.03
CA GLY A 313 31.91 -0.47 -29.15
C GLY A 313 33.35 -0.92 -28.83
N VAL A 314 33.57 -1.64 -27.73
CA VAL A 314 34.86 -2.27 -27.43
C VAL A 314 34.92 -3.65 -28.10
N VAL A 315 36.05 -3.99 -28.76
CA VAL A 315 36.24 -5.22 -29.54
C VAL A 315 35.92 -6.47 -28.71
N ALA A 316 35.06 -7.35 -29.25
CA ALA A 316 34.63 -8.58 -28.61
C ALA A 316 35.78 -9.61 -28.46
N PRO A 317 35.88 -10.34 -27.32
CA PRO A 317 36.73 -11.52 -27.23
C PRO A 317 36.17 -12.67 -28.11
N PRO A 318 37.02 -13.55 -28.67
CA PRO A 318 36.66 -14.59 -29.64
C PRO A 318 35.85 -15.78 -29.08
N THR A 319 35.33 -15.68 -27.84
CA THR A 319 34.78 -16.81 -27.07
C THR A 319 33.25 -16.85 -27.00
N GLN A 320 32.52 -15.91 -27.60
CA GLN A 320 31.05 -15.88 -27.52
C GLN A 320 30.38 -16.62 -28.69
N SER A 321 29.38 -17.44 -28.36
CA SER A 321 28.62 -18.28 -29.30
C SER A 321 27.54 -17.54 -30.09
N LEU A 322 27.15 -16.32 -29.66
CA LEU A 322 26.03 -15.56 -30.25
C LEU A 322 26.51 -14.30 -31.00
N PRO A 323 25.85 -13.89 -32.10
CA PRO A 323 26.28 -12.80 -32.97
C PRO A 323 25.90 -11.42 -32.43
N TRP A 324 26.46 -11.03 -31.29
CA TRP A 324 26.23 -9.71 -30.68
C TRP A 324 26.77 -8.57 -31.54
N ARG A 325 25.98 -7.49 -31.68
CA ARG A 325 26.38 -6.27 -32.38
C ARG A 325 26.34 -5.06 -31.45
N SER A 326 27.32 -4.17 -31.59
CA SER A 326 27.34 -2.89 -30.89
C SER A 326 26.17 -2.01 -31.31
N GLN A 327 25.57 -1.31 -30.34
CA GLN A 327 24.55 -0.32 -30.64
C GLN A 327 25.24 0.88 -31.33
N GLU A 328 24.68 1.38 -32.44
CA GLU A 328 25.18 2.63 -33.02
C GLU A 328 25.07 3.73 -31.96
N VAL A 329 26.20 4.35 -31.60
CA VAL A 329 26.29 5.37 -30.55
C VAL A 329 25.44 6.57 -30.94
N ARG A 330 24.19 6.61 -30.46
CA ARG A 330 23.31 7.76 -30.58
C ARG A 330 23.74 8.80 -29.54
N GLY A 331 24.06 10.01 -30.00
CA GLY A 331 24.77 11.03 -29.22
C GLY A 331 24.09 11.45 -27.90
N PRO A 332 24.82 12.07 -26.97
CA PRO A 332 24.37 12.39 -25.60
C PRO A 332 23.09 13.25 -25.56
N ILE A 333 22.85 14.07 -26.57
CA ILE A 333 21.66 14.93 -26.71
C ILE A 333 20.38 14.09 -26.87
N THR A 334 20.46 12.91 -27.50
CA THR A 334 19.31 12.00 -27.66
C THR A 334 18.92 11.33 -26.34
N ASN A 335 19.89 11.09 -25.44
CA ASN A 335 19.62 10.50 -24.11
C ASN A 335 18.95 11.51 -23.17
N VAL A 336 19.34 12.79 -23.22
CA VAL A 336 18.73 13.85 -22.39
C VAL A 336 17.29 14.14 -22.81
N THR A 337 17.02 14.24 -24.11
CA THR A 337 15.67 14.45 -24.64
C THR A 337 14.73 13.28 -24.35
N ARG A 338 15.25 12.04 -24.32
CA ARG A 338 14.49 10.84 -23.95
C ARG A 338 14.27 10.69 -22.46
N ALA A 339 15.25 11.02 -21.61
CA ALA A 339 15.06 11.10 -20.16
C ALA A 339 14.00 12.16 -19.83
N ALA A 340 14.05 13.33 -20.47
CA ALA A 340 13.01 14.35 -20.34
C ALA A 340 11.63 13.83 -20.79
N ARG A 341 11.56 13.05 -21.88
CA ARG A 341 10.31 12.44 -22.35
C ARG A 341 9.75 11.39 -21.39
N GLN A 342 10.57 10.49 -20.86
CA GLN A 342 10.14 9.48 -19.87
C GLN A 342 9.72 10.12 -18.54
N ILE A 343 10.38 11.20 -18.11
CA ILE A 343 9.98 11.99 -16.94
C ILE A 343 8.67 12.74 -17.23
N LEU A 344 8.51 13.29 -18.44
CA LEU A 344 7.28 13.97 -18.86
C LEU A 344 6.10 12.99 -18.98
N GLU A 345 6.32 11.77 -19.48
CA GLU A 345 5.34 10.69 -19.57
C GLU A 345 4.95 10.10 -18.20
N SER A 346 5.77 10.30 -17.16
CA SER A 346 5.45 9.91 -15.78
C SER A 346 4.77 11.03 -14.97
N LEU A 347 4.54 12.21 -15.56
CA LEU A 347 3.75 13.28 -14.93
C LEU A 347 2.24 13.04 -15.11
N PRO A 348 1.44 13.14 -14.03
CA PRO A 348 0.05 12.65 -13.99
C PRO A 348 -0.92 13.33 -14.96
N VAL A 349 -0.61 14.54 -15.44
CA VAL A 349 -1.47 15.28 -16.38
C VAL A 349 -1.14 14.95 -17.85
N VAL A 350 0.12 14.62 -18.15
CA VAL A 350 0.60 14.33 -19.52
C VAL A 350 0.37 12.85 -19.86
N SER A 351 0.54 11.95 -18.90
CA SER A 351 0.28 10.51 -19.06
C SER A 351 -1.15 10.22 -19.48
N THR A 352 -2.12 10.95 -18.92
CA THR A 352 -3.56 10.79 -19.21
C THR A 352 -3.94 11.29 -20.62
N ALA A 353 -3.16 12.20 -21.20
CA ALA A 353 -3.37 12.73 -22.55
C ALA A 353 -2.62 11.95 -23.64
N MET A 354 -1.53 11.25 -23.28
CA MET A 354 -0.74 10.42 -24.22
C MET A 354 -1.07 8.92 -24.13
N GLN A 355 -1.74 8.45 -23.08
CA GLN A 355 -2.34 7.11 -23.03
C GLN A 355 -3.67 7.09 -23.78
N SER A 356 -3.61 7.08 -25.12
CA SER A 356 -4.75 6.63 -25.91
C SER A 356 -5.03 5.17 -25.57
N GLN A 357 -6.23 4.93 -25.03
CA GLN A 357 -6.85 3.65 -24.68
C GLN A 357 -6.25 2.44 -25.39
N VAL A 358 -5.53 1.60 -24.64
CA VAL A 358 -5.40 0.18 -24.98
C VAL A 358 -6.48 -0.55 -24.19
N ILE A 359 -7.69 -0.54 -24.75
CA ILE A 359 -8.63 -1.63 -24.50
C ILE A 359 -8.02 -2.82 -25.21
N VAL A 360 -7.60 -3.85 -24.46
CA VAL A 360 -7.31 -5.16 -25.03
C VAL A 360 -8.66 -5.73 -25.47
N GLN A 361 -9.04 -5.43 -26.72
CA GLN A 361 -10.08 -6.18 -27.42
C GLN A 361 -9.43 -7.46 -27.94
N ASP A 362 -9.73 -8.58 -27.29
CA ASP A 362 -9.48 -9.90 -27.83
C ASP A 362 -10.57 -10.20 -28.86
N ASP A 363 -10.24 -10.04 -30.15
CA ASP A 363 -11.13 -10.33 -31.27
C ASP A 363 -11.12 -11.85 -31.55
N THR A 364 -11.97 -12.59 -30.83
CA THR A 364 -12.34 -13.97 -31.19
C THR A 364 -13.87 -14.13 -31.18
N LYS A 365 -14.54 -13.60 -32.20
CA LYS A 365 -15.92 -14.00 -32.53
C LYS A 365 -15.90 -15.22 -33.45
N GLY A 366 -16.24 -16.39 -32.90
CA GLY A 366 -16.52 -17.62 -33.66
C GLY A 366 -17.25 -18.66 -32.81
N LEU A 367 -18.48 -18.99 -33.22
CA LEU A 367 -19.49 -19.82 -32.55
C LEU A 367 -19.00 -21.13 -31.90
N VAL A 368 -19.40 -21.39 -30.64
CA VAL A 368 -19.89 -22.71 -30.20
C VAL A 368 -21.03 -22.53 -29.18
N LYS A 369 -22.21 -23.06 -29.51
CA LYS A 369 -23.33 -23.27 -28.58
C LYS A 369 -23.10 -24.59 -27.84
N THR A 370 -23.00 -24.56 -26.51
CA THR A 370 -23.24 -25.76 -25.68
C THR A 370 -24.05 -25.42 -24.44
N ASN A 371 -24.90 -26.38 -24.07
CA ASN A 371 -26.04 -26.25 -23.19
C ASN A 371 -25.69 -25.97 -21.73
N LYS A 372 -26.58 -25.22 -21.08
CA LYS A 372 -26.60 -24.96 -19.64
C LYS A 372 -26.83 -26.27 -18.89
N SER A 373 -25.88 -26.67 -18.04
CA SER A 373 -26.12 -27.64 -16.97
C SER A 373 -26.42 -26.88 -15.67
N SER A 374 -27.43 -27.38 -14.99
CA SER A 374 -28.02 -26.89 -13.74
C SER A 374 -27.16 -27.31 -12.54
N LEU A 375 -26.72 -26.32 -11.74
CA LEU A 375 -26.72 -26.25 -10.26
C LEU A 375 -25.64 -25.22 -9.81
N PRO A 376 -25.97 -24.26 -8.93
CA PRO A 376 -25.00 -23.27 -8.42
C PRO A 376 -24.25 -23.79 -7.18
N SER A 377 -22.93 -23.57 -7.14
CA SER A 377 -22.09 -23.76 -5.95
C SER A 377 -22.38 -22.66 -4.91
N PRO A 378 -22.56 -22.98 -3.62
CA PRO A 378 -22.98 -22.02 -2.60
C PRO A 378 -21.79 -21.38 -1.88
N LEU A 379 -20.95 -20.61 -2.57
CA LEU A 379 -19.95 -19.72 -1.90
C LEU A 379 -19.77 -18.37 -2.62
N ALA A 380 -20.68 -18.04 -3.54
CA ALA A 380 -20.78 -16.71 -4.12
C ALA A 380 -22.11 -16.08 -3.68
N LEU A 381 -22.15 -15.56 -2.44
CA LEU A 381 -23.22 -14.67 -2.01
C LEU A 381 -22.64 -13.30 -1.65
N ASN A 382 -22.95 -12.35 -2.54
CA ASN A 382 -23.32 -10.97 -2.23
C ASN A 382 -22.27 -10.02 -1.63
N THR A 383 -21.35 -9.54 -2.47
CA THR A 383 -21.08 -8.08 -2.51
C THR A 383 -22.24 -7.37 -3.19
N ILE A 384 -23.42 -7.39 -2.54
CA ILE A 384 -24.53 -6.52 -2.93
C ILE A 384 -24.14 -5.10 -2.51
N SER A 385 -24.34 -4.13 -3.41
CA SER A 385 -24.43 -2.73 -3.04
C SER A 385 -25.46 -2.60 -1.92
N ARG A 386 -24.98 -2.49 -0.67
CA ARG A 386 -25.79 -2.47 0.55
C ARG A 386 -26.87 -1.40 0.40
N ALA A 387 -28.12 -1.78 0.66
CA ALA A 387 -29.20 -0.81 0.75
C ALA A 387 -28.85 0.21 1.85
N PRO A 388 -29.13 1.52 1.65
CA PRO A 388 -28.77 2.53 2.64
C PRO A 388 -29.47 2.24 3.97
N THR A 389 -28.68 2.15 5.04
CA THR A 389 -29.18 1.97 6.42
C THR A 389 -30.19 3.08 6.77
N ALA A 390 -31.15 2.84 7.67
CA ALA A 390 -32.09 3.88 8.10
C ALA A 390 -31.38 5.16 8.59
N SER A 391 -30.21 5.03 9.25
CA SER A 391 -29.38 6.17 9.63
C SER A 391 -28.74 6.90 8.43
N GLN A 392 -28.34 6.17 7.38
CA GLN A 392 -27.76 6.71 6.15
C GLN A 392 -28.81 7.41 5.27
N ILE A 393 -30.09 7.00 5.37
CA ILE A 393 -31.23 7.70 4.76
C ILE A 393 -31.48 9.04 5.47
N GLN A 394 -31.36 9.08 6.80
CA GLN A 394 -31.52 10.31 7.58
C GLN A 394 -30.36 11.29 7.36
N ASN A 395 -29.12 10.77 7.29
CA ASN A 395 -27.91 11.55 7.08
C ASN A 395 -27.06 10.88 5.97
N PRO A 396 -27.01 11.45 4.75
CA PRO A 396 -26.29 10.83 3.64
C PRO A 396 -24.80 10.69 3.96
N PRO A 397 -24.15 9.60 3.52
CA PRO A 397 -22.75 9.37 3.82
C PRO A 397 -21.86 10.48 3.23
N PRO A 398 -20.80 10.87 3.94
CA PRO A 398 -19.84 11.84 3.43
C PRO A 398 -19.11 11.30 2.19
N PRO A 399 -18.49 12.18 1.36
CA PRO A 399 -17.51 11.73 0.39
C PRO A 399 -16.39 10.93 1.09
N THR A 400 -15.85 9.94 0.38
CA THR A 400 -14.76 9.10 0.87
C THR A 400 -13.58 9.95 1.34
N SER A 401 -12.91 9.49 2.40
CA SER A 401 -11.86 10.28 3.04
C SER A 401 -10.81 10.76 2.04
N SER A 402 -10.33 11.98 2.24
CA SER A 402 -9.33 12.65 1.40
C SER A 402 -7.98 11.92 1.35
N THR A 403 -7.82 10.87 2.16
CA THR A 403 -6.65 9.98 2.23
C THR A 403 -6.84 8.66 1.48
N LYS A 404 -8.08 8.33 1.10
CA LYS A 404 -8.43 7.17 0.26
C LYS A 404 -8.32 7.48 -1.24
N SER A 405 -8.67 8.70 -1.70
CA SER A 405 -8.47 9.10 -3.09
C SER A 405 -7.03 9.60 -3.35
N GLY A 406 -6.26 8.87 -4.17
CA GLY A 406 -4.96 9.34 -4.67
C GLY A 406 -3.70 8.74 -4.03
N ARG A 407 -3.74 7.46 -3.61
CA ARG A 407 -2.50 6.72 -3.30
C ARG A 407 -1.75 6.31 -4.58
N PHE A 408 -1.11 7.30 -5.20
CA PHE A 408 0.19 7.09 -5.84
C PHE A 408 1.26 7.37 -4.78
N PHE A 409 2.23 6.48 -4.66
CA PHE A 409 3.36 6.46 -3.70
C PHE A 409 3.11 5.86 -2.31
N GLY A 410 3.80 4.74 -2.08
CA GLY A 410 4.10 4.23 -0.75
C GLY A 410 4.89 5.23 0.07
N LYS A 411 4.60 5.25 1.37
CA LYS A 411 5.52 5.68 2.42
C LYS A 411 4.94 5.25 3.77
N GLY A 412 5.67 4.35 4.40
CA GLY A 412 5.40 3.78 5.71
C GLY A 412 5.20 4.82 6.82
N ASN A 413 4.58 4.35 7.88
CA ASN A 413 4.02 5.11 8.98
C ASN A 413 5.11 5.40 10.05
N ILE A 414 6.25 5.98 9.65
CA ILE A 414 7.30 6.37 10.60
C ILE A 414 7.02 7.80 11.08
N GLY A 415 6.51 7.90 12.32
CA GLY A 415 6.60 9.14 13.11
C GLY A 415 5.28 9.61 13.70
N HIS A 416 4.80 8.94 14.74
CA HIS A 416 3.84 9.55 15.67
C HIS A 416 4.54 10.53 16.64
N THR A 417 5.77 10.22 17.07
CA THR A 417 6.54 10.99 18.07
C THR A 417 7.48 12.06 17.48
N PHE A 418 8.12 11.82 16.33
CA PHE A 418 9.04 12.81 15.71
C PHE A 418 8.32 13.96 14.97
N ARG A 419 7.02 13.82 14.68
CA ARG A 419 6.29 14.75 13.81
C ARG A 419 5.58 15.89 14.56
N HIS A 420 5.42 15.78 15.88
CA HIS A 420 4.82 16.84 16.71
C HIS A 420 5.78 18.01 16.90
N LYS A 421 7.08 17.74 17.14
CA LYS A 421 8.11 18.77 17.41
C LYS A 421 8.44 19.68 16.21
N SER A 422 8.07 19.28 14.99
CA SER A 422 8.29 20.05 13.75
C SER A 422 7.00 20.66 13.17
N ALA A 423 5.84 20.44 13.81
CA ALA A 423 4.57 20.99 13.36
C ALA A 423 4.39 22.43 13.88
N GLY A 424 4.36 23.41 12.97
CA GLY A 424 4.16 24.82 13.34
C GLY A 424 5.42 25.70 13.31
N ALA A 425 6.59 25.15 12.97
CA ALA A 425 7.83 25.93 12.85
C ALA A 425 7.80 26.92 11.66
N PHE A 426 7.02 26.62 10.62
CA PHE A 426 6.88 27.45 9.42
C PHE A 426 5.39 27.71 9.16
N GLY A 427 4.87 28.81 9.69
CA GLY A 427 3.49 29.24 9.51
C GLY A 427 3.20 30.53 10.31
N PRO A 428 2.13 31.26 9.96
CA PRO A 428 1.72 32.46 10.69
C PRO A 428 1.47 32.15 12.17
N ASP A 429 1.90 33.04 13.08
CA ASP A 429 1.95 32.77 14.53
C ASP A 429 0.61 32.32 15.12
N LEU A 430 -0.50 32.92 14.69
CA LEU A 430 -1.84 32.57 15.15
C LEU A 430 -2.26 31.15 14.76
N ALA A 431 -1.91 30.71 13.55
CA ALA A 431 -2.33 29.43 12.99
C ALA A 431 -1.46 28.24 13.45
N LYS A 432 -0.36 28.47 14.19
CA LYS A 432 0.61 27.43 14.56
C LYS A 432 -0.02 26.33 15.41
N LYS A 433 -0.77 26.70 16.46
CA LYS A 433 -1.41 25.75 17.39
C LYS A 433 -2.43 24.88 16.68
N LEU A 434 -3.30 25.49 15.87
CA LEU A 434 -4.33 24.77 15.14
C LEU A 434 -3.74 23.90 14.02
N SER A 435 -2.63 24.33 13.41
CA SER A 435 -1.89 23.52 12.44
C SER A 435 -1.30 22.24 13.06
N ALA A 436 -0.79 22.33 14.30
CA ALA A 436 -0.34 21.16 15.04
C ALA A 436 -1.50 20.18 15.31
N LEU A 437 -2.65 20.69 15.79
CA LEU A 437 -3.84 19.88 16.02
C LEU A 437 -4.31 19.16 14.74
N VAL A 438 -4.52 19.89 13.64
CA VAL A 438 -4.95 19.30 12.34
C VAL A 438 -4.01 18.19 11.87
N LYS A 439 -2.70 18.33 12.14
CA LYS A 439 -1.70 17.33 11.79
C LYS A 439 -1.79 16.09 12.70
N MET A 440 -1.99 16.28 14.00
CA MET A 440 -2.22 15.17 14.94
C MET A 440 -3.51 14.41 14.59
N GLU A 441 -4.59 15.12 14.29
CA GLU A 441 -5.86 14.54 13.89
C GLU A 441 -5.74 13.72 12.59
N LYS A 442 -4.92 14.18 11.65
CA LYS A 442 -4.59 13.40 10.45
C LYS A 442 -3.87 12.08 10.79
N ASN A 443 -3.01 12.08 11.80
CA ASN A 443 -2.32 10.86 12.22
C ASN A 443 -3.28 9.89 12.91
N VAL A 444 -4.14 10.37 13.80
CA VAL A 444 -5.18 9.56 14.47
C VAL A 444 -6.06 8.88 13.43
N MET A 445 -6.56 9.64 12.45
CA MET A 445 -7.36 9.08 11.37
C MET A 445 -6.63 8.00 10.56
N ARG A 446 -5.33 8.18 10.28
CA ARG A 446 -4.53 7.14 9.59
C ARG A 446 -4.35 5.87 10.41
N SER A 447 -4.21 6.01 11.73
CA SER A 447 -4.16 4.86 12.63
C SER A 447 -5.51 4.12 12.64
N MET A 448 -6.62 4.86 12.65
CA MET A 448 -7.97 4.26 12.52
C MET A 448 -8.15 3.52 11.18
N GLU A 449 -7.67 4.09 10.06
CA GLU A 449 -7.66 3.41 8.74
C GLU A 449 -6.82 2.14 8.71
N LEU A 450 -5.80 2.03 9.57
CA LEU A 450 -5.01 0.82 9.68
C LEU A 450 -5.76 -0.21 10.50
N VAL A 451 -6.29 0.19 11.66
CA VAL A 451 -7.07 -0.68 12.54
C VAL A 451 -8.26 -1.30 11.79
N SER A 452 -8.96 -0.55 10.94
CA SER A 452 -10.08 -1.08 10.16
C SER A 452 -9.64 -2.20 9.20
N ARG A 453 -8.55 -1.99 8.45
CA ARG A 453 -8.01 -3.00 7.52
C ARG A 453 -7.51 -4.24 8.24
N GLU A 454 -6.70 -4.06 9.29
CA GLU A 454 -6.16 -5.17 10.08
C GLU A 454 -7.30 -5.98 10.72
N ARG A 455 -8.38 -5.33 11.18
CA ARG A 455 -9.53 -6.02 11.74
C ARG A 455 -10.27 -6.88 10.72
N MET A 456 -10.39 -6.42 9.46
CA MET A 456 -10.95 -7.21 8.36
C MET A 456 -10.08 -8.44 8.04
N GLU A 457 -8.75 -8.28 8.07
CA GLU A 457 -7.83 -9.40 7.86
C GLU A 457 -7.88 -10.41 9.02
N VAL A 458 -7.93 -9.94 10.27
CA VAL A 458 -8.12 -10.78 11.46
C VAL A 458 -9.43 -11.59 11.37
N ALA A 459 -10.52 -10.97 10.92
CA ALA A 459 -11.79 -11.67 10.71
C ALA A 459 -11.68 -12.83 9.72
N GLN A 460 -10.98 -12.61 8.59
CA GLN A 460 -10.76 -13.66 7.59
C GLN A 460 -9.88 -14.79 8.13
N GLN A 461 -8.79 -14.45 8.83
CA GLN A 461 -7.91 -15.46 9.41
C GLN A 461 -8.60 -16.29 10.50
N LEU A 462 -9.51 -15.69 11.28
CA LEU A 462 -10.29 -16.39 12.29
C LEU A 462 -11.19 -17.47 11.66
N SER A 463 -11.91 -17.13 10.58
CA SER A 463 -12.78 -18.07 9.86
C SER A 463 -11.96 -19.19 9.19
N ILE A 464 -10.84 -18.87 8.54
CA ILE A 464 -9.95 -19.87 7.92
C ILE A 464 -9.37 -20.86 8.95
N TRP A 465 -8.96 -20.36 10.12
CA TRP A 465 -8.46 -21.23 11.18
C TRP A 465 -9.55 -22.17 11.70
N GLY A 466 -10.77 -21.66 11.89
CA GLY A 466 -11.91 -22.42 12.37
C GLY A 466 -12.41 -23.51 11.41
N GLU A 467 -12.21 -23.35 10.10
CA GLU A 467 -12.55 -24.36 9.08
C GLU A 467 -11.88 -25.72 9.35
N ALA A 468 -10.69 -25.72 9.97
CA ALA A 468 -9.95 -26.94 10.29
C ALA A 468 -10.29 -27.55 11.67
N CYS A 469 -11.25 -26.98 12.41
CA CYS A 469 -11.66 -27.41 13.74
C CYS A 469 -12.93 -28.29 13.72
N ASP A 470 -13.45 -28.62 14.91
CA ASP A 470 -14.74 -29.32 15.08
C ASP A 470 -15.91 -28.48 14.52
N ASP A 471 -17.02 -29.13 14.17
CA ASP A 471 -18.17 -28.53 13.48
C ASP A 471 -18.76 -27.30 14.18
N ASP A 472 -18.82 -27.31 15.52
CA ASP A 472 -19.32 -26.23 16.35
C ASP A 472 -18.38 -25.01 16.35
N VAL A 473 -17.08 -25.25 16.50
CA VAL A 473 -16.04 -24.22 16.42
C VAL A 473 -16.00 -23.64 15.01
N SER A 474 -16.11 -24.46 13.98
CA SER A 474 -16.10 -24.04 12.58
C SER A 474 -17.24 -23.07 12.26
N ASP A 475 -18.48 -23.41 12.63
CA ASP A 475 -19.63 -22.53 12.39
C ASP A 475 -19.54 -21.22 13.17
N VAL A 476 -19.23 -21.29 14.47
CA VAL A 476 -19.19 -20.09 15.33
C VAL A 476 -18.08 -19.14 14.91
N THR A 477 -16.90 -19.65 14.59
CA THR A 477 -15.76 -18.82 14.14
C THR A 477 -16.00 -18.19 12.77
N ASP A 478 -16.72 -18.85 11.86
CA ASP A 478 -17.17 -18.27 10.60
C ASP A 478 -18.10 -17.07 10.85
N LYS A 479 -19.14 -17.24 11.68
CA LYS A 479 -20.08 -16.14 12.01
C LYS A 479 -19.41 -15.02 12.80
N LEU A 480 -18.48 -15.33 13.71
CA LEU A 480 -17.65 -14.32 14.39
C LEU A 480 -16.78 -13.56 13.40
N GLY A 481 -16.24 -14.23 12.39
CA GLY A 481 -15.54 -13.59 11.28
C GLY A 481 -16.42 -12.55 10.59
N VAL A 482 -17.66 -12.89 10.23
CA VAL A 482 -18.62 -11.93 9.64
C VAL A 482 -18.84 -10.71 10.52
N LEU A 483 -19.05 -10.90 11.83
CA LEU A 483 -19.27 -9.80 12.77
C LEU A 483 -18.04 -8.90 12.93
N ILE A 484 -16.84 -9.48 13.05
CA ILE A 484 -15.58 -8.72 13.19
C ILE A 484 -15.26 -7.96 11.90
N TYR A 485 -15.56 -8.55 10.74
CA TYR A 485 -15.42 -7.89 9.44
C TYR A 485 -16.33 -6.65 9.35
N GLU A 486 -17.59 -6.78 9.74
CA GLU A 486 -18.54 -5.66 9.78
C GLU A 486 -18.10 -4.55 10.74
N ILE A 487 -17.45 -4.88 11.86
CA ILE A 487 -16.84 -3.88 12.73
C ILE A 487 -15.77 -3.08 11.96
N GLY A 488 -14.93 -3.74 11.17
CA GLY A 488 -13.94 -3.07 10.31
C GLY A 488 -14.58 -2.12 9.29
N GLU A 489 -15.68 -2.54 8.65
CA GLU A 489 -16.45 -1.70 7.72
C GLU A 489 -17.05 -0.47 8.42
N LEU A 490 -17.62 -0.63 9.62
CA LEU A 490 -18.16 0.46 10.41
C LEU A 490 -17.08 1.44 10.89
N GLU A 491 -15.88 0.95 11.20
CA GLU A 491 -14.72 1.81 11.47
C GLU A 491 -14.31 2.61 10.24
N ASP A 492 -14.30 1.98 9.06
CA ASP A 492 -13.94 2.66 7.81
C ASP A 492 -14.96 3.76 7.43
N GLN A 493 -16.25 3.52 7.66
CA GLN A 493 -17.31 4.54 7.53
C GLN A 493 -17.16 5.67 8.57
N PHE A 494 -16.75 5.35 9.80
CA PHE A 494 -16.47 6.36 10.82
C PHE A 494 -15.26 7.23 10.43
N VAL A 495 -14.21 6.65 9.87
CA VAL A 495 -13.04 7.38 9.36
C VAL A 495 -13.43 8.43 8.32
N ASP A 496 -14.34 8.11 7.41
CA ASP A 496 -14.80 9.09 6.39
C ASP A 496 -15.50 10.29 7.04
N ARG A 497 -16.27 10.07 8.11
CA ARG A 497 -16.89 11.15 8.89
C ARG A 497 -15.87 11.92 9.72
N TYR A 498 -14.88 11.22 10.27
CA TYR A 498 -13.77 11.83 11.01
C TYR A 498 -12.96 12.79 10.12
N ASP A 499 -12.82 12.46 8.84
CA ASP A 499 -12.15 13.33 7.88
C ASP A 499 -12.88 14.67 7.68
N GLN A 500 -14.21 14.66 7.58
CA GLN A 500 -14.98 15.90 7.47
C GLN A 500 -14.86 16.80 8.71
N TYR A 501 -14.83 16.21 9.90
CA TYR A 501 -14.48 16.93 11.13
C TYR A 501 -13.11 17.61 10.97
N ARG A 502 -12.08 16.86 10.57
CA ARG A 502 -10.72 17.38 10.37
C ARG A 502 -10.65 18.50 9.32
N VAL A 503 -11.36 18.35 8.19
CA VAL A 503 -11.44 19.36 7.12
C VAL A 503 -12.12 20.64 7.64
N THR A 504 -13.13 20.51 8.49
CA THR A 504 -13.79 21.66 9.11
C THR A 504 -12.83 22.43 10.04
N ILE A 505 -12.04 21.72 10.86
CA ILE A 505 -10.99 22.34 11.69
C ILE A 505 -9.89 22.96 10.83
N LYS A 506 -9.49 22.32 9.73
CA LYS A 506 -8.55 22.88 8.75
C LYS A 506 -9.07 24.18 8.13
N SER A 507 -10.38 24.31 7.91
CA SER A 507 -11.00 25.55 7.43
C SER A 507 -10.79 26.70 8.42
N ILE A 508 -10.93 26.46 9.73
CA ILE A 508 -10.69 27.47 10.77
C ILE A 508 -9.22 27.94 10.69
N ARG A 509 -8.27 27.01 10.59
CA ARG A 509 -6.84 27.32 10.46
C ARG A 509 -6.52 28.18 9.24
N ASN A 510 -7.17 27.90 8.10
CA ASN A 510 -6.98 28.69 6.89
C ASN A 510 -7.46 30.13 7.07
N ILE A 511 -8.56 30.34 7.80
CA ILE A 511 -9.08 31.68 8.10
C ILE A 511 -8.15 32.41 9.07
N GLU A 512 -7.68 31.75 10.13
CA GLU A 512 -6.66 32.31 11.03
C GLU A 512 -5.40 32.77 10.27
N ALA A 513 -4.93 31.94 9.33
CA ALA A 513 -3.78 32.29 8.49
C ALA A 513 -4.06 33.50 7.58
N SER A 514 -5.30 33.68 7.09
CA SER A 514 -5.68 34.79 6.21
C SER A 514 -5.83 36.14 6.93
N VAL A 515 -6.02 36.14 8.26
CA VAL A 515 -6.13 37.36 9.09
C VAL A 515 -4.76 37.90 9.51
N GLN A 516 -3.71 37.08 9.44
CA GLN A 516 -2.37 37.49 9.87
C GLN A 516 -1.79 38.68 9.07
N PRO A 517 -1.93 38.76 7.73
CA PRO A 517 -1.49 39.93 6.98
C PRO A 517 -2.12 41.26 7.41
N SER A 518 -3.38 41.28 7.87
CA SER A 518 -3.99 42.53 8.37
C SER A 518 -3.41 42.95 9.73
N ARG A 519 -3.08 41.99 10.59
CA ARG A 519 -2.36 42.26 11.85
C ARG A 519 -0.95 42.79 11.60
N ASP A 520 -0.20 42.14 10.72
CA ASP A 520 1.17 42.53 10.36
C ASP A 520 1.21 43.92 9.72
N ARG A 521 0.23 44.23 8.85
CA ARG A 521 0.09 45.56 8.23
C ARG A 521 -0.17 46.64 9.28
N LYS A 522 -1.08 46.41 10.23
CA LYS A 522 -1.35 47.34 11.34
C LYS A 522 -0.08 47.57 12.16
N GLN A 523 0.62 46.51 12.56
CA GLN A 523 1.84 46.62 13.36
C GLN A 523 2.94 47.40 12.62
N LYS A 524 3.16 47.09 11.33
CA LYS A 524 4.18 47.75 10.51
C LYS A 524 3.94 49.25 10.36
N ILE A 525 2.69 49.69 10.19
CA ILE A 525 2.35 51.12 10.11
C ILE A 525 2.59 51.79 11.48
N THR A 526 2.18 51.15 12.58
CA THR A 526 2.44 51.65 13.94
C THR A 526 3.94 51.82 14.20
N ASP A 527 4.76 50.83 13.83
CA ASP A 527 6.21 50.89 14.01
C ASP A 527 6.86 51.99 13.16
N GLN A 528 6.37 52.21 11.93
CA GLN A 528 6.81 53.31 11.06
C GLN A 528 6.46 54.67 11.67
N ILE A 529 5.26 54.82 12.23
CA ILE A 529 4.85 56.03 12.94
C ILE A 529 5.75 56.27 14.15
N ALA A 530 6.01 55.24 14.97
CA ALA A 530 6.88 55.35 16.14
C ALA A 530 8.32 55.73 15.73
N GLN A 531 8.85 55.12 14.68
CA GLN A 531 10.19 55.41 14.17
C GLN A 531 10.30 56.84 13.61
N LEU A 532 9.29 57.31 12.86
CA LEU A 532 9.26 58.66 12.31
C LEU A 532 9.05 59.71 13.40
N LYS A 533 8.19 59.46 14.39
CA LYS A 533 8.01 60.35 15.55
C LYS A 533 9.30 60.52 16.36
N TYR A 534 10.12 59.47 16.45
CA TYR A 534 11.41 59.53 17.13
C TYR A 534 12.51 60.23 16.31
N LYS A 535 12.63 59.94 15.01
CA LYS A 535 13.71 60.46 14.15
C LYS A 535 13.42 61.85 13.57
N GLU A 536 12.20 62.10 13.13
CA GLU A 536 11.81 63.30 12.37
C GLU A 536 10.39 63.76 12.77
N PRO A 537 10.23 64.39 13.95
CA PRO A 537 8.91 64.73 14.51
C PRO A 537 8.11 65.74 13.67
N ASN A 538 8.79 66.52 12.81
CA ASN A 538 8.15 67.53 11.95
C ASN A 538 7.84 67.04 10.53
N SER A 539 7.96 65.73 10.27
CA SER A 539 7.72 65.17 8.93
C SER A 539 6.22 65.16 8.58
N PRO A 540 5.79 65.72 7.43
CA PRO A 540 4.38 65.69 7.00
C PRO A 540 3.86 64.28 6.71
N ARG A 541 4.78 63.31 6.58
CA ARG A 541 4.47 61.89 6.34
C ARG A 541 3.79 61.22 7.54
N ILE A 542 3.94 61.77 8.75
CA ILE A 542 3.29 61.26 9.97
C ILE A 542 1.76 61.33 9.83
N VAL A 543 1.21 62.45 9.33
CA VAL A 543 -0.24 62.64 9.17
C VAL A 543 -0.82 61.64 8.16
N VAL A 544 -0.09 61.35 7.09
CA VAL A 544 -0.49 60.36 6.08
C VAL A 544 -0.51 58.96 6.68
N LEU A 545 0.53 58.58 7.43
CA LEU A 545 0.61 57.26 8.06
C LEU A 545 -0.43 57.09 9.18
N GLU A 546 -0.77 58.14 9.93
CA GLU A 546 -1.85 58.11 10.92
C GLU A 546 -3.21 57.84 10.26
N GLN A 547 -3.48 58.47 9.11
CA GLN A 547 -4.70 58.17 8.34
C GLN A 547 -4.69 56.74 7.79
N GLU A 548 -3.54 56.24 7.32
CA GLU A 548 -3.39 54.84 6.89
C GLU A 548 -3.57 53.86 8.05
N LEU A 549 -3.12 54.21 9.27
CA LEU A 549 -3.31 53.41 10.47
C LEU A 549 -4.79 53.26 10.79
N VAL A 550 -5.56 54.36 10.81
CA VAL A 550 -7.01 54.30 11.09
C VAL A 550 -7.72 53.37 10.10
N ARG A 551 -7.34 53.40 8.82
CA ARG A 551 -7.88 52.48 7.81
C ARG A 551 -7.48 51.03 8.10
N ALA A 552 -6.19 50.78 8.39
CA ALA A 552 -5.70 49.44 8.71
C ALA A 552 -6.32 48.87 10.00
N GLU A 553 -6.65 49.72 10.96
CA GLU A 553 -7.35 49.34 12.19
C GLU A 553 -8.79 48.91 11.91
N ALA A 554 -9.53 49.66 11.09
CA ALA A 554 -10.87 49.27 10.67
C ALA A 554 -10.86 47.94 9.89
N GLU A 555 -9.92 47.76 8.95
CA GLU A 555 -9.74 46.51 8.21
C GLU A 555 -9.43 45.34 9.16
N SER A 556 -8.56 45.54 10.16
CA SER A 556 -8.22 44.54 11.17
C SER A 556 -9.43 44.17 12.04
N LEU A 557 -10.20 45.15 12.53
CA LEU A 557 -11.40 44.90 13.35
C LEU A 557 -12.45 44.06 12.63
N VAL A 558 -12.67 44.32 11.34
CA VAL A 558 -13.60 43.52 10.52
C VAL A 558 -13.09 42.09 10.36
N ALA A 559 -11.79 41.92 10.09
CA ALA A 559 -11.16 40.61 9.94
C ALA A 559 -11.21 39.79 11.24
N GLU A 560 -10.95 40.40 12.39
CA GLU A 560 -11.05 39.76 13.71
C GLU A 560 -12.49 39.35 14.04
N ALA A 561 -13.47 40.22 13.78
CA ALA A 561 -14.87 39.89 14.00
C ALA A 561 -15.32 38.70 13.14
N GLN A 562 -14.90 38.67 11.87
CA GLN A 562 -15.17 37.55 10.97
C GLN A 562 -14.52 36.25 11.45
N LEU A 563 -13.25 36.28 11.83
CA LEU A 563 -12.55 35.13 12.40
C LEU A 563 -13.28 34.61 13.65
N SER A 564 -13.60 35.50 14.57
CA SER A 564 -14.29 35.20 15.83
C SER A 564 -15.62 34.47 15.58
N ASN A 565 -16.43 34.97 14.64
CA ASN A 565 -17.73 34.39 14.31
C ASN A 565 -17.61 33.04 13.60
N ILE A 566 -16.77 32.94 12.57
CA ILE A 566 -16.61 31.70 11.79
C ILE A 566 -15.98 30.60 12.65
N THR A 567 -15.00 30.93 13.49
CA THR A 567 -14.38 29.96 14.41
C THR A 567 -15.42 29.34 15.33
N ARG A 568 -16.31 30.14 15.95
CA ARG A 568 -17.38 29.61 16.82
C ARG A 568 -18.37 28.73 16.08
N GLU A 569 -18.80 29.16 14.89
CA GLU A 569 -19.74 28.41 14.05
C GLU A 569 -19.14 27.06 13.63
N LYS A 570 -17.94 27.08 13.04
CA LYS A 570 -17.26 25.89 12.53
C LYS A 570 -16.81 24.95 13.64
N LEU A 571 -16.33 25.47 14.78
CA LEU A 571 -15.94 24.65 15.92
C LEU A 571 -17.14 23.87 16.47
N LYS A 572 -18.28 24.56 16.65
CA LYS A 572 -19.51 23.93 17.10
C LYS A 572 -19.98 22.87 16.11
N ALA A 573 -19.99 23.19 14.82
CA ALA A 573 -20.38 22.24 13.77
C ALA A 573 -19.46 21.00 13.73
N ALA A 574 -18.14 21.21 13.77
CA ALA A 574 -17.13 20.16 13.71
C ALA A 574 -17.30 19.13 14.83
N PHE A 575 -17.36 19.58 16.08
CA PHE A 575 -17.48 18.66 17.23
C PHE A 575 -18.87 18.05 17.37
N THR A 576 -19.92 18.77 16.99
CA THR A 576 -21.27 18.17 16.93
C THR A 576 -21.25 16.98 15.97
N TYR A 577 -20.69 17.17 14.77
CA TYR A 577 -20.59 16.13 13.77
C TYR A 577 -19.72 14.95 14.22
N GLN A 578 -18.55 15.21 14.81
CA GLN A 578 -17.66 14.17 15.33
C GLN A 578 -18.34 13.32 16.41
N PHE A 579 -19.01 13.96 17.38
CA PHE A 579 -19.63 13.23 18.48
C PHE A 579 -20.88 12.45 18.05
N ASP A 580 -21.65 12.96 17.09
CA ASP A 580 -22.77 12.21 16.52
C ASP A 580 -22.29 10.99 15.73
N ALA A 581 -21.24 11.13 14.91
CA ALA A 581 -20.62 10.03 14.19
C ALA A 581 -20.01 8.98 15.12
N MET A 582 -19.36 9.42 16.20
CA MET A 582 -18.75 8.54 17.20
C MET A 582 -19.81 7.78 17.99
N ARG A 583 -20.91 8.43 18.35
CA ARG A 583 -22.04 7.76 19.03
C ARG A 583 -22.65 6.67 18.17
N GLU A 584 -22.92 6.95 16.89
CA GLU A 584 -23.41 5.92 15.95
C GLU A 584 -22.46 4.74 15.86
N HIS A 585 -21.17 5.02 15.71
CA HIS A 585 -20.14 3.98 15.62
C HIS A 585 -20.11 3.11 16.88
N CYS A 586 -20.01 3.71 18.06
CA CYS A 586 -19.94 2.97 19.33
C CYS A 586 -21.20 2.15 19.63
N GLU A 587 -22.39 2.68 19.34
CA GLU A 587 -23.64 1.94 19.57
C GLU A 587 -23.79 0.75 18.62
N LYS A 588 -23.44 0.91 17.34
CA LYS A 588 -23.42 -0.23 16.40
C LYS A 588 -22.39 -1.29 16.79
N LEU A 589 -21.21 -0.87 17.28
CA LEU A 589 -20.22 -1.79 17.83
C LEU A 589 -20.76 -2.54 19.07
N ALA A 590 -21.50 -1.85 19.94
CA ALA A 590 -22.12 -2.48 21.11
C ALA A 590 -23.17 -3.52 20.71
N ILE A 591 -23.97 -3.25 19.66
CA ILE A 591 -24.93 -4.22 19.10
C ILE A 591 -24.18 -5.48 18.62
N ILE A 592 -23.14 -5.30 17.80
CA ILE A 592 -22.35 -6.43 17.27
C ILE A 592 -21.69 -7.22 18.41
N ALA A 593 -21.12 -6.55 19.40
CA ALA A 593 -20.51 -7.21 20.56
C ALA A 593 -21.53 -8.04 21.36
N GLY A 594 -22.78 -7.58 21.46
CA GLY A 594 -23.87 -8.33 22.08
C GLY A 594 -24.17 -9.63 21.33
N TYR A 595 -24.41 -9.55 20.02
CA TYR A 595 -24.69 -10.74 19.19
C TYR A 595 -23.49 -11.68 19.06
N GLY A 596 -22.27 -11.14 19.02
CA GLY A 596 -21.05 -11.94 19.04
C GLY A 596 -20.94 -12.79 20.31
N LYS A 597 -21.42 -12.29 21.45
CA LYS A 597 -21.49 -13.08 22.68
C LYS A 597 -22.55 -14.18 22.61
N HIS A 598 -23.70 -13.92 21.99
CA HIS A 598 -24.73 -14.96 21.77
C HIS A 598 -24.25 -16.09 20.87
N LEU A 599 -23.42 -15.81 19.87
CA LEU A 599 -22.78 -16.87 19.06
C LEU A 599 -21.92 -17.82 19.90
N LEU A 600 -21.24 -17.30 20.94
CA LEU A 600 -20.41 -18.13 21.83
C LEU A 600 -21.24 -19.11 22.68
N GLU A 601 -22.53 -18.85 22.89
CA GLU A 601 -23.43 -19.77 23.63
C GLU A 601 -23.70 -21.07 22.84
N LEU A 602 -23.38 -21.10 21.54
CA LEU A 602 -23.51 -22.28 20.68
C LEU A 602 -22.30 -23.24 20.78
N VAL A 603 -21.19 -22.81 21.38
CA VAL A 603 -20.00 -23.65 21.57
C VAL A 603 -20.15 -24.45 22.85
N ASP A 604 -20.02 -25.78 22.75
CA ASP A 604 -20.05 -26.66 23.91
C ASP A 604 -18.67 -26.71 24.59
N ASP A 605 -18.58 -26.12 25.78
CA ASP A 605 -17.35 -26.09 26.59
C ASP A 605 -17.21 -27.32 27.51
N THR A 606 -18.11 -28.31 27.41
CA THR A 606 -18.02 -29.51 28.22
C THR A 606 -16.76 -30.35 27.87
N PRO A 607 -15.98 -30.77 28.88
CA PRO A 607 -14.78 -31.54 28.65
C PRO A 607 -15.11 -32.98 28.22
N VAL A 608 -14.38 -33.50 27.23
CA VAL A 608 -14.58 -34.85 26.70
C VAL A 608 -13.57 -35.82 27.30
N THR A 609 -14.02 -37.03 27.61
CA THR A 609 -13.15 -38.10 28.10
C THR A 609 -12.24 -38.61 26.97
N PRO A 610 -10.93 -38.85 27.19
CA PRO A 610 -10.06 -39.38 26.14
C PRO A 610 -10.60 -40.67 25.51
N GLY A 611 -10.84 -40.63 24.20
CA GLY A 611 -11.38 -41.75 23.41
C GLY A 611 -12.88 -41.67 23.11
N GLU A 612 -13.60 -40.74 23.72
CA GLU A 612 -15.00 -40.41 23.41
C GLU A 612 -15.06 -39.30 22.34
N THR A 613 -16.04 -39.34 21.44
CA THR A 613 -16.25 -38.28 20.44
C THR A 613 -17.26 -37.27 20.96
N ARG A 614 -17.17 -36.02 20.52
CA ARG A 614 -18.20 -35.01 20.82
C ARG A 614 -19.55 -35.36 20.20
N ASN A 615 -20.60 -34.79 20.76
CA ASN A 615 -21.95 -34.86 20.20
C ASN A 615 -22.01 -34.15 18.84
N ALA A 616 -22.95 -34.56 17.99
CA ALA A 616 -23.17 -33.89 16.71
C ALA A 616 -23.69 -32.46 16.95
N TYR A 617 -23.12 -31.50 16.22
CA TYR A 617 -23.52 -30.10 16.27
C TYR A 617 -24.75 -29.83 15.40
N ASP A 618 -25.73 -29.09 15.94
CA ASP A 618 -26.97 -28.68 15.24
C ASP A 618 -27.27 -27.18 15.45
N GLY A 619 -26.24 -26.37 15.66
CA GLY A 619 -26.39 -24.93 15.91
C GLY A 619 -26.50 -24.06 14.66
N TYR A 620 -26.41 -24.63 13.45
CA TYR A 620 -26.32 -23.87 12.19
C TYR A 620 -27.52 -22.95 11.92
N GLU A 621 -28.74 -23.36 12.28
CA GLU A 621 -29.93 -22.53 12.10
C GLU A 621 -29.94 -21.37 13.10
N ALA A 622 -29.54 -21.63 14.35
CA ALA A 622 -29.46 -20.62 15.40
C ALA A 622 -28.37 -19.58 15.11
N SER A 623 -27.17 -20.01 14.68
CA SER A 623 -26.07 -19.11 14.35
C SER A 623 -26.42 -18.18 13.18
N LYS A 624 -27.13 -18.70 12.18
CA LYS A 624 -27.65 -17.93 11.05
C LYS A 624 -28.71 -16.91 11.49
N ALA A 625 -29.64 -17.31 12.37
CA ALA A 625 -30.66 -16.41 12.91
C ALA A 625 -30.02 -15.24 13.68
N ILE A 626 -28.99 -15.50 14.49
CA ILE A 626 -28.25 -14.46 15.23
C ILE A 626 -27.63 -13.42 14.27
N ILE A 627 -27.08 -13.84 13.13
CA ILE A 627 -26.55 -12.91 12.14
C ILE A 627 -27.66 -12.07 11.49
N GLN A 628 -28.80 -12.68 11.17
CA GLN A 628 -29.96 -11.94 10.61
C GLN A 628 -30.49 -10.90 11.61
N ASP A 629 -30.63 -11.27 12.88
CA ASP A 629 -31.05 -10.35 13.95
C ASP A 629 -30.05 -9.20 14.15
N CYS A 630 -28.75 -9.47 13.98
CA CYS A 630 -27.72 -8.44 14.00
C CYS A 630 -27.82 -7.49 12.79
N GLU A 631 -28.01 -8.02 11.59
CA GLU A 631 -28.20 -7.22 10.37
C GLU A 631 -29.42 -6.31 10.49
N ASP A 632 -30.55 -6.84 10.96
CA ASP A 632 -31.77 -6.09 11.17
C ASP A 632 -31.60 -5.00 12.24
N ALA A 633 -30.92 -5.31 13.35
CA ALA A 633 -30.63 -4.33 14.40
C ALA A 633 -29.72 -3.20 13.89
N LEU A 634 -28.70 -3.51 13.09
CA LEU A 634 -27.82 -2.51 12.47
C LEU A 634 -28.56 -1.65 11.44
N THR A 635 -29.42 -2.26 10.64
CA THR A 635 -30.21 -1.60 9.58
C THR A 635 -31.25 -0.64 10.15
N ASN A 636 -31.88 -1.03 11.24
CA ASN A 636 -32.93 -0.26 11.92
C ASN A 636 -32.40 0.74 12.97
N TRP A 637 -31.08 0.79 13.20
CA TRP A 637 -30.50 1.74 14.14
C TRP A 637 -30.70 3.19 13.65
N VAL A 638 -31.19 4.05 14.55
CA VAL A 638 -31.43 5.48 14.31
C VAL A 638 -31.04 6.27 15.56
N SER A 639 -30.49 7.47 15.38
CA SER A 639 -30.06 8.37 16.47
C SER A 639 -31.13 8.70 17.53
N GLN A 640 -32.41 8.61 17.18
CA GLN A 640 -33.54 8.84 18.09
C GLN A 640 -33.80 7.67 19.03
N ASN A 641 -33.47 6.45 18.60
CA ASN A 641 -33.62 5.22 19.37
C ASN A 641 -32.32 4.83 20.09
N ALA A 642 -31.36 5.76 20.15
CA ALA A 642 -30.09 5.57 20.83
C ALA A 642 -30.28 5.19 22.30
N SER A 643 -29.68 4.07 22.71
CA SER A 643 -29.80 3.55 24.08
C SER A 643 -29.08 4.44 25.10
N VAL A 644 -28.02 5.14 24.67
CA VAL A 644 -27.21 6.01 25.52
C VAL A 644 -27.69 7.47 25.37
N SER A 645 -28.35 7.99 26.41
CA SER A 645 -28.76 9.41 26.48
C SER A 645 -28.01 10.17 27.57
N SER A 646 -27.42 11.32 27.21
CA SER A 646 -26.70 12.17 28.16
C SER A 646 -27.68 13.06 28.95
N LYS A 647 -27.83 12.79 30.25
CA LYS A 647 -28.67 13.61 31.15
C LYS A 647 -27.81 14.67 31.83
N LEU A 648 -27.92 15.94 31.42
CA LEU A 648 -27.28 17.03 32.16
C LEU A 648 -27.92 17.20 33.55
N SER A 649 -27.07 17.44 34.55
CA SER A 649 -27.52 17.80 35.90
C SER A 649 -28.45 19.02 35.86
N GLN A 650 -29.37 19.12 36.83
CA GLN A 650 -30.25 20.29 36.93
C GLN A 650 -29.45 21.59 37.07
N ARG A 651 -28.33 21.56 37.82
CA ARG A 651 -27.40 22.68 38.00
C ARG A 651 -26.78 23.15 36.68
N SER A 652 -26.32 22.22 35.85
CA SER A 652 -25.75 22.55 34.54
C SER A 652 -26.80 23.11 33.59
N ARG A 653 -28.03 22.59 33.64
CA ARG A 653 -29.16 23.10 32.85
C ARG A 653 -29.55 24.52 33.24
N THR A 654 -29.69 24.82 34.53
CA THR A 654 -30.05 26.15 35.02
C THR A 654 -28.94 27.18 34.73
N LEU A 655 -27.67 26.81 34.88
CA LEU A 655 -26.53 27.66 34.50
C LEU A 655 -26.52 27.96 33.00
N SER A 656 -26.76 26.95 32.16
CA SER A 656 -26.82 27.11 30.70
C SER A 656 -28.00 28.01 30.27
N GLN A 657 -29.18 27.81 30.86
CA GLN A 657 -30.35 28.67 30.61
C GLN A 657 -30.12 30.11 31.07
N ARG A 658 -29.54 30.30 32.26
CA ARG A 658 -29.20 31.64 32.77
C ARG A 658 -28.21 32.35 31.85
N ARG A 659 -27.18 31.65 31.36
CA ARG A 659 -26.20 32.18 30.41
C ARG A 659 -26.84 32.55 29.07
N LYS A 660 -27.72 31.69 28.52
CA LYS A 660 -28.47 31.98 27.28
C LYS A 660 -29.39 33.21 27.44
N ASN A 661 -30.06 33.33 28.58
CA ASN A 661 -30.95 34.47 28.86
C ASN A 661 -30.16 35.77 29.06
N ALA A 662 -28.98 35.71 29.69
CA ALA A 662 -28.08 36.86 29.82
C ALA A 662 -27.52 37.30 28.46
N ALA A 663 -27.11 36.35 27.60
CA ALA A 663 -26.63 36.65 26.26
C ALA A 663 -27.71 37.29 25.36
N ARG A 664 -29.00 36.98 25.58
CA ARG A 664 -30.12 37.64 24.89
C ARG A 664 -30.41 39.07 25.37
N ARG A 665 -29.90 39.47 26.54
CA ARG A 665 -30.12 40.78 27.15
C ARG A 665 -28.91 41.72 27.04
N ALA A 666 -27.76 41.23 26.58
CA ALA A 666 -26.54 42.02 26.47
C ALA A 666 -26.48 42.79 25.14
N GLU A 667 -26.19 44.09 25.22
CA GLU A 667 -25.83 44.92 24.07
C GLU A 667 -24.38 44.66 23.61
N GLY A 668 -24.03 45.15 22.41
CA GLY A 668 -22.84 44.80 21.62
C GLY A 668 -21.57 44.42 22.40
N VAL A 669 -20.97 43.30 22.02
CA VAL A 669 -19.75 42.77 22.64
C VAL A 669 -18.53 43.49 22.06
N ASP A 670 -17.79 44.21 22.91
CA ASP A 670 -16.48 44.78 22.54
C ASP A 670 -15.47 43.64 22.32
N LEU A 671 -14.89 43.60 21.12
CA LEU A 671 -13.94 42.58 20.67
C LEU A 671 -12.46 43.03 20.85
N SER A 672 -12.22 44.26 21.32
CA SER A 672 -10.88 44.83 21.46
C SER A 672 -9.95 44.05 22.41
N HIS A 673 -10.51 43.29 23.35
CA HIS A 673 -9.78 42.55 24.39
C HIS A 673 -9.62 41.05 24.11
N GLN A 674 -9.93 40.57 22.90
CA GLN A 674 -9.98 39.12 22.62
C GLN A 674 -8.61 38.41 22.68
N ASP A 675 -7.51 39.15 22.51
CA ASP A 675 -6.14 38.62 22.44
C ASP A 675 -5.35 38.71 23.76
N GLN A 676 -5.98 39.07 24.89
CA GLN A 676 -5.27 39.10 26.17
C GLN A 676 -4.88 37.69 26.63
N PRO A 677 -3.61 37.46 27.05
CA PRO A 677 -3.19 36.19 27.64
C PRO A 677 -4.01 35.90 28.91
N LEU A 678 -4.45 34.65 29.05
CA LEU A 678 -5.36 34.19 30.11
C LEU A 678 -4.72 34.08 31.51
N ASP A 679 -3.46 34.50 31.66
CA ASP A 679 -2.58 34.25 32.82
C ASP A 679 -3.03 34.96 34.12
N SER A 680 -4.15 35.67 34.13
CA SER A 680 -4.56 36.50 35.29
C SER A 680 -6.07 36.55 35.52
N ARG A 681 -6.79 35.43 35.40
CA ARG A 681 -8.16 35.32 35.93
C ARG A 681 -8.12 34.79 37.35
N GLU A 682 -8.43 35.65 38.32
CA GLU A 682 -8.51 35.43 39.78
C GLU A 682 -9.34 34.22 40.26
N SER A 683 -9.97 33.45 39.37
CA SER A 683 -10.94 32.42 39.74
C SER A 683 -10.33 31.08 40.18
N GLY A 684 -9.02 30.85 40.00
CA GLY A 684 -8.34 29.59 40.39
C GLY A 684 -8.88 28.30 39.73
N LEU A 685 -9.90 28.41 38.86
CA LEU A 685 -10.65 27.31 38.25
C LEU A 685 -10.08 26.88 36.90
N TRP A 686 -9.12 27.61 36.35
CA TRP A 686 -8.54 27.36 35.04
C TRP A 686 -7.02 27.21 35.17
N ILE A 687 -6.51 26.05 34.78
CA ILE A 687 -5.09 25.71 34.76
C ILE A 687 -4.63 25.77 33.29
N PRO A 688 -3.51 26.46 32.98
CA PRO A 688 -2.94 26.49 31.63
C PRO A 688 -2.61 25.09 31.09
N ALA A 689 -2.83 24.87 29.79
CA ALA A 689 -2.53 23.60 29.10
C ALA A 689 -1.07 23.11 29.31
N SER A 690 -0.12 24.04 29.49
CA SER A 690 1.29 23.76 29.76
C SER A 690 1.55 23.14 31.15
N GLU A 691 0.65 23.36 32.10
CA GLU A 691 0.78 22.90 33.49
C GLU A 691 0.09 21.54 33.74
N HIS A 692 -0.66 21.03 32.76
CA HIS A 692 -1.22 19.68 32.81
C HIS A 692 -0.19 18.57 32.59
N ALA A 693 1.03 18.90 32.13
CA ALA A 693 2.12 17.95 31.92
C ALA A 693 2.97 17.79 33.19
N GLY A 694 2.36 17.31 34.27
CA GLY A 694 3.04 16.94 35.53
C GLY A 694 2.70 15.48 35.86
N ASN A 695 3.75 14.71 36.16
CA ASN A 695 3.77 13.29 36.53
C ASN A 695 3.69 12.31 35.35
N GLY A 696 4.86 12.04 34.78
CA GLY A 696 5.12 10.68 34.31
C GLY A 696 4.90 9.71 35.46
N TYR A 697 4.38 8.54 35.15
CA TYR A 697 4.29 7.42 36.08
C TYR A 697 5.71 7.07 36.53
N GLU A 698 6.17 7.68 37.62
CA GLU A 698 7.17 7.09 38.49
C GLU A 698 6.43 5.95 39.20
N ASP A 699 6.84 4.72 38.90
CA ASP A 699 6.45 3.52 39.64
C ASP A 699 6.96 3.66 41.09
N GLU A 700 6.21 4.36 41.93
CA GLU A 700 6.27 4.18 43.37
C GLU A 700 5.28 3.06 43.72
N GLU A 701 5.83 1.85 43.90
CA GLU A 701 5.18 0.77 44.64
C GLU A 701 4.94 1.25 46.08
N GLU A 702 3.78 1.86 46.34
CA GLU A 702 3.24 1.97 47.69
C GLU A 702 1.99 1.10 47.84
N GLU A 703 2.23 -0.07 48.41
CA GLU A 703 1.27 -0.89 49.14
C GLU A 703 0.62 -0.05 50.26
N ILE A 704 -0.68 0.20 50.22
CA ILE A 704 -1.49 0.48 51.42
C ILE A 704 -2.94 0.00 51.21
N ASP A 705 -3.33 -0.88 52.14
CA ASP A 705 -4.66 -1.36 52.46
C ASP A 705 -5.66 -0.26 52.88
N ALA A 706 -6.94 -0.59 52.65
CA ALA A 706 -8.13 -0.18 53.43
C ALA A 706 -8.92 1.10 53.01
N PRO A 707 -10.18 1.29 53.47
CA PRO A 707 -11.36 1.07 52.64
C PRO A 707 -12.27 2.31 52.47
N SER A 708 -13.15 2.21 51.47
CA SER A 708 -14.30 3.09 51.19
C SER A 708 -15.06 3.56 52.45
N THR A 709 -15.15 4.87 52.67
CA THR A 709 -16.28 5.48 53.37
C THR A 709 -16.78 6.73 52.65
N VAL A 710 -18.05 6.66 52.27
CA VAL A 710 -18.91 7.76 51.83
C VAL A 710 -19.28 8.59 53.06
N GLY A 711 -19.22 9.92 52.98
CA GLY A 711 -19.98 10.75 53.91
C GLY A 711 -19.54 12.20 54.09
N THR A 712 -20.44 13.10 53.68
CA THR A 712 -20.70 14.44 54.25
C THR A 712 -19.73 15.59 53.97
N GLU A 713 -20.15 16.41 52.99
CA GLU A 713 -19.85 17.83 52.90
C GLU A 713 -20.32 18.57 54.17
N THR A 714 -19.43 19.30 54.83
CA THR A 714 -19.81 20.48 55.63
C THR A 714 -18.95 21.67 55.23
N ARG A 715 -19.63 22.66 54.68
CA ARG A 715 -19.16 23.87 54.03
C ARG A 715 -18.93 24.96 55.08
N GLY A 716 -17.68 25.37 55.28
CA GLY A 716 -17.34 26.53 56.11
C GLY A 716 -17.66 27.85 55.38
N ARG A 717 -18.59 28.62 55.93
CA ARG A 717 -18.67 30.08 55.75
C ARG A 717 -19.24 30.65 57.04
N GLU A 718 -18.35 30.99 57.97
CA GLU A 718 -18.70 31.87 59.08
C GLU A 718 -18.62 33.30 58.57
N GLU A 719 -19.77 33.97 58.49
CA GLU A 719 -19.85 35.43 58.49
C GLU A 719 -20.34 35.86 59.87
N GLU A 720 -19.46 36.59 60.54
CA GLU A 720 -19.64 37.28 61.81
C GLU A 720 -20.90 38.17 61.77
N ARG A 721 -21.86 37.92 62.68
CA ARG A 721 -22.91 38.89 63.01
C ARG A 721 -22.85 39.24 64.49
N VAL A 722 -22.82 40.55 64.69
CA VAL A 722 -22.79 41.30 65.95
C VAL A 722 -23.97 40.95 66.86
N ILE A 723 -23.65 40.83 68.15
CA ILE A 723 -24.53 40.56 69.30
C ILE A 723 -25.49 41.73 69.56
N ALA A 724 -26.76 41.46 69.87
CA ALA A 724 -27.47 42.05 71.03
C ALA A 724 -28.90 41.51 71.20
N ALA A 725 -29.15 41.07 72.44
CA ALA A 725 -30.41 40.85 73.16
C ALA A 725 -31.30 39.66 72.74
#